data_AF-A0A3P6A7Y4-F1
#
_entry.id   AF-A0A3P6A7Y4-F1
#
_cell.length_a   1.000
_cell.length_b   1.000
_cell.length_c   1.000
_cell.angle_alpha   90.00
_cell.angle_beta   90.00
_cell.angle_gamma   90.00
#
_symmetry.space_group_name_H-M   'P 1'
#
loop_
_entity.id
_entity.type
_entity.pdbx_description
1 polymer ?
#
loop_
_entity_poly.entity_id
_entity_poly.type
_entity_poly.pdbx_seq_one_letter_code
_entity_poly.pdbx_strand_id
1 'polypeptide(L)'
;MHGRPRKAYKPEEEAASAAKAVKLRSLQSQFMSNHHAKIYTKEAIDLSTKLLEINPEAYTAWNYRKLAVEDTLSREESNQDLVKSILDEELKVVESALRQNFKSYGAWHHRKWVLSKGHSSVGNELRLLDKFQSLDSRNFHAWNYRRFVVELTNRSKQDELKYTEDMISKDFSNYSAWHNRSVLLSSLLARKAEGFMPNEKIPEEYKLVHDAIFTDEDDQSGWFYHLWLLDQTANVETPLLTSSWPSHGSRINLSGGAGCLNDSASSKLTTFCFDLGSFPLILYFDQPVSGVSSSTVAVDSELRGNEDLVWEPVSNKNSRVSCVWVARLKYMSSEPCFRKEYKVKVRIGNSPGIVSSRGCNFSAPYEFVFTAHVEDTVQEKQQEVIVSWTDGFDIWDAQSKDLNFLVNLDQLKAQMGLKWRQEAIEEEIELFRALSDSKIGKLTLARLLMAKAMISENGVKGVHYDEILELYSDLMVLDSSHYRYYKDEHSVALLHKVTSSAESLSRHLFRYRDMNSSICLRLNNLSLSRIASVEKFLFVQMLDLSHNELHSTEGLESMQLLSCLNLSHNRIRSFSALDSLRHLKQLRVLDVSHNNIGKHSVDTTRYLCSSPLSNSEWTRDEVGRQMPSLVTKYWDAYFVLRDLDLKQLDLVGNVISGDEFSSFVPQVVPKLVWLNGQKLGS
;
A
#
# COMPACT_ATOMS: atom_id res chain seq x y z
N MET A 1 14.95 31.28 -4.91
CA MET A 1 13.61 31.10 -5.53
C MET A 1 12.49 31.41 -4.55
N HIS A 2 12.56 30.99 -3.29
CA HIS A 2 11.50 31.20 -2.30
C HIS A 2 11.60 32.55 -1.56
N GLY A 3 10.46 33.08 -1.12
CA GLY A 3 10.38 34.26 -0.24
C GLY A 3 10.86 35.59 -0.83
N ARG A 4 11.17 35.66 -2.14
CA ARG A 4 11.58 36.91 -2.78
C ARG A 4 10.34 37.75 -3.08
N PRO A 5 10.15 38.90 -2.40
CA PRO A 5 9.03 39.79 -2.70
C PRO A 5 9.20 40.30 -4.14
N ARG A 6 8.10 40.29 -4.92
CA ARG A 6 8.06 40.87 -6.26
C ARG A 6 8.02 42.39 -6.14
N LYS A 7 9.15 43.01 -5.81
CA LYS A 7 9.34 44.48 -5.83
C LYS A 7 10.22 44.84 -7.03
N ALA A 8 9.91 45.95 -7.68
CA ALA A 8 10.80 46.53 -8.67
C ALA A 8 12.09 46.96 -7.96
N TYR A 9 13.24 46.53 -8.49
CA TYR A 9 14.53 46.88 -7.91
C TYR A 9 14.81 48.37 -8.13
N LYS A 10 15.43 49.01 -7.13
CA LYS A 10 16.01 50.34 -7.34
C LYS A 10 17.26 50.23 -8.23
N PRO A 11 17.62 51.26 -9.01
CA PRO A 11 18.82 51.23 -9.87
C PRO A 11 20.11 50.84 -9.13
N GLU A 12 20.26 51.27 -7.87
CA GLU A 12 21.39 50.91 -7.01
C GLU A 12 21.42 49.42 -6.63
N GLU A 13 20.25 48.81 -6.40
CA GLU A 13 20.11 47.39 -6.06
C GLU A 13 20.36 46.50 -7.29
N GLU A 14 19.96 46.95 -8.49
CA GLU A 14 20.29 46.29 -9.75
C GLU A 14 21.80 46.31 -10.03
N ALA A 15 22.45 47.46 -9.85
CA ALA A 15 23.89 47.59 -10.01
C ALA A 15 24.65 46.68 -9.01
N ALA A 16 24.22 46.63 -7.75
CA ALA A 16 24.80 45.75 -6.74
C ALA A 16 24.60 44.26 -7.09
N SER A 17 23.42 43.89 -7.57
CA SER A 17 23.12 42.52 -8.03
C SER A 17 23.98 42.12 -9.23
N ALA A 18 24.13 43.01 -10.21
CA ALA A 18 24.99 42.80 -11.37
C ALA A 18 26.47 42.64 -10.98
N ALA A 19 26.97 43.48 -10.08
CA ALA A 19 28.33 43.36 -9.55
C ALA A 19 28.56 42.02 -8.82
N LYS A 20 27.59 41.58 -8.00
CA LYS A 20 27.62 40.27 -7.34
C LYS A 20 27.66 39.13 -8.36
N ALA A 21 26.87 39.21 -9.44
CA ALA A 21 26.85 38.21 -10.50
C ALA A 21 28.18 38.14 -11.27
N VAL A 22 28.80 39.28 -11.57
CA VAL A 22 30.13 39.34 -12.22
C VAL A 22 31.19 38.67 -11.34
N LYS A 23 31.22 39.01 -10.04
CA LYS A 23 32.14 38.39 -9.07
C LYS A 23 31.96 36.87 -9.01
N LEU A 24 30.70 36.40 -8.94
CA LEU A 24 30.40 34.98 -8.90
C LEU A 24 30.85 34.24 -10.16
N ARG A 25 30.60 34.80 -11.36
CA ARG A 25 31.05 34.22 -12.63
C ARG A 25 32.57 34.14 -12.74
N SER A 26 33.28 35.16 -12.28
CA SER A 26 34.75 35.14 -12.23
C SER A 26 35.26 34.02 -11.32
N LEU A 27 34.69 33.89 -10.12
CA LEU A 27 35.05 32.82 -9.18
C LEU A 27 34.75 31.43 -9.76
N GLN A 28 33.58 31.24 -10.38
CA GLN A 28 33.21 29.98 -11.02
C GLN A 28 34.18 29.61 -12.15
N SER A 29 34.58 30.57 -12.98
CA SER A 29 35.50 30.31 -14.11
C SER A 29 36.87 29.85 -13.62
N GLN A 30 37.43 30.56 -12.63
CA GLN A 30 38.71 30.20 -12.01
C GLN A 30 38.63 28.84 -11.30
N PHE A 31 37.54 28.60 -10.57
CA PHE A 31 37.26 27.30 -9.93
C PHE A 31 37.23 26.16 -10.95
N MET A 32 36.49 26.31 -12.05
CA MET A 32 36.37 25.27 -13.09
C MET A 32 37.72 24.97 -13.74
N SER A 33 38.58 25.97 -13.94
CA SER A 33 39.95 25.76 -14.44
C SER A 33 40.75 24.87 -13.48
N ASN A 34 40.75 25.20 -12.18
CA ASN A 34 41.47 24.41 -11.17
C ASN A 34 40.89 22.99 -11.04
N HIS A 35 39.56 22.85 -11.10
CA HIS A 35 38.86 21.57 -11.07
C HIS A 35 39.27 20.67 -12.25
N HIS A 36 39.23 21.17 -13.49
CA HIS A 36 39.61 20.38 -14.67
C HIS A 36 41.09 20.00 -14.66
N ALA A 37 41.95 20.88 -14.15
CA ALA A 37 43.39 20.63 -14.04
C ALA A 37 43.78 19.83 -12.78
N LYS A 38 42.82 19.50 -11.90
CA LYS A 38 43.04 18.80 -10.61
C LYS A 38 44.09 19.49 -9.71
N ILE A 39 44.05 20.83 -9.62
CA ILE A 39 45.03 21.64 -8.88
C ILE A 39 44.57 21.88 -7.44
N TYR A 40 45.10 21.14 -6.46
CA TYR A 40 44.67 21.25 -5.05
C TYR A 40 45.54 22.16 -4.17
N THR A 41 46.07 23.27 -4.71
CA THR A 41 46.85 24.21 -3.89
C THR A 41 45.97 24.96 -2.89
N LYS A 42 46.58 25.56 -1.87
CA LYS A 42 45.88 26.36 -0.86
C LYS A 42 45.04 27.48 -1.50
N GLU A 43 45.58 28.15 -2.52
CA GLU A 43 44.87 29.21 -3.26
C GLU A 43 43.64 28.68 -3.99
N ALA A 44 43.73 27.48 -4.58
CA ALA A 44 42.62 26.85 -5.27
C ALA A 44 41.50 26.41 -4.30
N ILE A 45 41.88 25.91 -3.13
CA ILE A 45 40.95 25.55 -2.05
C ILE A 45 40.27 26.81 -1.47
N ASP A 46 41.04 27.88 -1.21
CA ASP A 46 40.51 29.16 -0.73
C ASP A 46 39.54 29.80 -1.73
N LEU A 47 39.82 29.65 -3.03
CA LEU A 47 38.91 30.09 -4.09
C LEU A 47 37.60 29.29 -4.08
N SER A 48 37.67 27.98 -3.85
CA SER A 48 36.47 27.15 -3.65
C SER A 48 35.71 27.55 -2.37
N THR A 49 36.39 27.94 -1.30
CA THR A 49 35.75 28.44 -0.06
C THR A 49 34.93 29.68 -0.37
N LYS A 50 35.53 30.69 -1.01
CA LYS A 50 34.85 31.95 -1.40
C LYS A 50 33.64 31.70 -2.32
N LEU A 51 33.73 30.70 -3.21
CA LEU A 51 32.61 30.31 -4.06
C LEU A 51 31.44 29.75 -3.23
N LEU A 52 31.71 28.86 -2.28
CA LEU A 52 30.71 28.22 -1.45
C LEU A 52 30.10 29.17 -0.41
N GLU A 53 30.84 30.16 0.06
CA GLU A 53 30.30 31.23 0.91
C GLU A 53 29.24 32.07 0.19
N ILE A 54 29.37 32.23 -1.13
CA ILE A 54 28.40 32.97 -1.95
C ILE A 54 27.27 32.05 -2.42
N ASN A 55 27.60 30.81 -2.81
CA ASN A 55 26.66 29.83 -3.32
C ASN A 55 26.91 28.43 -2.74
N PRO A 56 26.31 28.11 -1.58
CA PRO A 56 26.38 26.79 -0.97
C PRO A 56 25.78 25.65 -1.82
N GLU A 57 25.00 25.96 -2.87
CA GLU A 57 24.38 24.95 -3.76
C GLU A 57 25.31 24.50 -4.90
N ALA A 58 26.55 24.97 -4.94
CA ALA A 58 27.54 24.52 -5.92
C ALA A 58 28.08 23.11 -5.57
N TYR A 59 27.31 22.06 -5.87
CA TYR A 59 27.68 20.66 -5.58
C TYR A 59 29.05 20.24 -6.11
N THR A 60 29.41 20.70 -7.32
CA THR A 60 30.73 20.42 -7.90
C THR A 60 31.87 20.97 -7.04
N ALA A 61 31.67 22.13 -6.41
CA ALA A 61 32.67 22.70 -5.50
C ALA A 61 32.81 21.88 -4.22
N TRP A 62 31.71 21.39 -3.63
CA TRP A 62 31.78 20.46 -2.50
C TRP A 62 32.52 19.16 -2.86
N ASN A 63 32.22 18.58 -4.01
CA ASN A 63 32.89 17.35 -4.46
C ASN A 63 34.39 17.58 -4.72
N TYR A 64 34.74 18.70 -5.35
CA TYR A 64 36.12 19.11 -5.54
C TYR A 64 36.88 19.22 -4.22
N ARG A 65 36.27 19.79 -3.17
CA ARG A 65 36.89 19.85 -1.84
C ARG A 65 37.13 18.49 -1.24
N LYS A 66 36.17 17.55 -1.37
CA LYS A 66 36.37 16.16 -0.89
C LYS A 66 37.59 15.53 -1.55
N LEU A 67 37.73 15.69 -2.87
CA LEU A 67 38.89 15.18 -3.62
C LEU A 67 40.20 15.84 -3.14
N ALA A 68 40.19 17.15 -2.92
CA ALA A 68 41.37 17.87 -2.42
C ALA A 68 41.79 17.41 -1.01
N VAL A 69 40.81 17.21 -0.12
CA VAL A 69 41.05 16.65 1.22
C VAL A 69 41.58 15.22 1.12
N GLU A 70 40.99 14.37 0.29
CA GLU A 70 41.45 12.97 0.12
C GLU A 70 42.86 12.89 -0.48
N ASP A 71 43.21 13.74 -1.45
CA ASP A 71 44.58 13.87 -1.97
C ASP A 71 45.55 14.24 -0.85
N THR A 72 45.19 15.24 -0.04
CA THR A 72 46.04 15.71 1.07
C THR A 72 46.21 14.64 2.14
N LEU A 73 45.12 13.96 2.52
CA LEU A 73 45.15 12.89 3.52
C LEU A 73 46.02 11.72 3.05
N SER A 74 45.95 11.34 1.77
CA SER A 74 46.78 10.25 1.22
C SER A 74 48.29 10.51 1.29
N ARG A 75 48.70 11.78 1.39
CA ARG A 75 50.11 12.20 1.47
C ARG A 75 50.63 12.31 2.90
N GLU A 76 49.72 12.45 3.87
CA GLU A 76 50.03 12.85 5.26
C GLU A 76 49.44 11.87 6.30
N GLU A 77 49.14 10.62 5.92
CA GLU A 77 48.47 9.59 6.75
C GLU A 77 49.11 9.36 8.12
N SER A 78 50.40 9.64 8.29
CA SER A 78 51.14 9.43 9.55
C SER A 78 50.88 10.50 10.63
N ASN A 79 50.31 11.67 10.30
CA ASN A 79 50.16 12.79 11.24
C ASN A 79 48.70 13.06 11.63
N GLN A 80 48.23 12.42 12.70
CA GLN A 80 46.84 12.53 13.16
C GLN A 80 46.40 13.95 13.53
N ASP A 81 47.31 14.79 14.04
CA ASP A 81 46.98 16.18 14.41
C ASP A 81 46.75 17.05 13.17
N LEU A 82 47.54 16.83 12.11
CA LEU A 82 47.37 17.52 10.83
C LEU A 82 46.06 17.10 10.15
N VAL A 83 45.76 15.80 10.13
CA VAL A 83 44.50 15.25 9.61
C VAL A 83 43.30 15.89 10.30
N LYS A 84 43.34 15.98 11.63
CA LYS A 84 42.30 16.63 12.42
C LYS A 84 42.17 18.12 12.08
N SER A 85 43.29 18.85 11.96
CA SER A 85 43.28 20.27 11.61
C SER A 85 42.60 20.53 10.26
N ILE A 86 42.91 19.73 9.24
CA ILE A 86 42.31 19.84 7.89
C ILE A 86 40.80 19.63 7.95
N LEU A 87 40.34 18.60 8.66
CA LEU A 87 38.91 18.29 8.77
C LEU A 87 38.17 19.36 9.59
N ASP A 88 38.77 19.90 10.64
CA ASP A 88 38.21 20.98 11.43
C ASP A 88 38.12 22.31 10.63
N GLU A 89 39.04 22.55 9.69
CA GLU A 89 38.92 23.65 8.72
C GLU A 89 37.74 23.46 7.76
N GLU A 90 37.49 22.25 7.26
CA GLU A 90 36.31 21.95 6.45
C GLU A 90 35.01 22.21 7.21
N LEU A 91 34.96 21.89 8.51
CA LEU A 91 33.78 22.18 9.35
C LEU A 91 33.51 23.68 9.47
N LYS A 92 34.55 24.54 9.45
CA LYS A 92 34.40 26.00 9.44
C LYS A 92 33.86 26.50 8.10
N VAL A 93 34.32 25.93 6.99
CA VAL A 93 33.81 26.26 5.64
C VAL A 93 32.32 25.93 5.55
N VAL A 94 31.92 24.76 6.05
CA VAL A 94 30.51 24.36 6.13
C VAL A 94 29.72 25.31 7.01
N GLU A 95 30.25 25.72 8.17
CA GLU A 95 29.57 26.67 9.05
C GLU A 95 29.32 28.02 8.35
N SER A 96 30.32 28.54 7.63
CA SER A 96 30.19 29.76 6.81
C SER A 96 29.09 29.60 5.74
N ALA A 97 29.09 28.48 5.03
CA ALA A 97 28.08 28.17 4.02
C ALA A 97 26.66 28.03 4.61
N LEU A 98 26.50 27.40 5.78
CA LEU A 98 25.22 27.25 6.46
C LEU A 98 24.69 28.57 7.04
N ARG A 99 25.56 29.51 7.41
CA ARG A 99 25.14 30.88 7.76
C ARG A 99 24.52 31.60 6.55
N GLN A 100 25.02 31.35 5.35
CA GLN A 100 24.46 31.91 4.12
C GLN A 100 23.16 31.21 3.68
N ASN A 101 23.12 29.88 3.76
CA ASN A 101 21.93 29.09 3.49
C ASN A 101 21.86 27.86 4.42
N PHE A 102 21.12 27.98 5.51
CA PHE A 102 20.96 26.91 6.50
C PHE A 102 20.13 25.71 5.99
N LYS A 103 19.54 25.82 4.79
CA LYS A 103 18.81 24.76 4.08
C LYS A 103 19.63 24.16 2.93
N SER A 104 20.95 24.35 2.94
CA SER A 104 21.82 23.84 1.88
C SER A 104 22.08 22.34 2.02
N TYR A 105 21.62 21.56 1.04
CA TYR A 105 21.88 20.12 0.99
C TYR A 105 23.37 19.81 0.88
N GLY A 106 24.09 20.55 0.03
CA GLY A 106 25.53 20.36 -0.18
C GLY A 106 26.32 20.54 1.11
N ALA A 107 26.05 21.62 1.85
CA ALA A 107 26.75 21.92 3.10
C ALA A 107 26.48 20.87 4.19
N TRP A 108 25.21 20.49 4.43
CA TRP A 108 24.86 19.46 5.41
C TRP A 108 25.45 18.09 5.04
N HIS A 109 25.43 17.72 3.75
CA HIS A 109 26.03 16.47 3.30
C HIS A 109 27.55 16.48 3.47
N HIS A 110 28.22 17.59 3.15
CA HIS A 110 29.66 17.71 3.35
C HIS A 110 30.03 17.60 4.83
N ARG A 111 29.26 18.23 5.74
CA ARG A 111 29.46 18.09 7.19
C ARG A 111 29.42 16.63 7.65
N LYS A 112 28.40 15.88 7.23
CA LYS A 112 28.28 14.44 7.54
C LYS A 112 29.49 13.65 7.03
N TRP A 113 29.93 13.95 5.82
CA TRP A 113 31.11 13.31 5.23
C TRP A 113 32.37 13.61 6.04
N VAL A 114 32.61 14.86 6.44
CA VAL A 114 33.77 15.22 7.30
C VAL A 114 33.74 14.45 8.61
N LEU A 115 32.60 14.46 9.33
CA LEU A 115 32.48 13.73 10.60
C LEU A 115 32.62 12.21 10.46
N SER A 116 32.19 11.64 9.33
CA SER A 116 32.32 10.20 9.07
C SER A 116 33.78 9.73 8.96
N LYS A 117 34.74 10.65 8.79
CA LYS A 117 36.18 10.32 8.81
C LYS A 117 36.71 10.06 10.23
N GLY A 118 35.96 10.39 11.28
CA GLY A 118 36.24 9.97 12.67
C GLY A 118 37.31 10.77 13.44
N HIS A 119 37.91 11.80 12.85
CA HIS A 119 38.98 12.58 13.50
C HIS A 119 38.51 13.89 14.18
N SER A 120 37.36 14.44 13.78
CA SER A 120 36.82 15.68 14.35
C SER A 120 35.98 15.44 15.59
N SER A 121 35.93 16.42 16.50
CA SER A 121 35.13 16.33 17.72
C SER A 121 33.64 16.48 17.44
N VAL A 122 32.85 15.52 17.91
CA VAL A 122 31.37 15.53 17.78
C VAL A 122 30.70 16.31 18.93
N GLY A 123 31.43 16.62 20.01
CA GLY A 123 30.86 17.20 21.24
C GLY A 123 30.18 18.57 21.08
N ASN A 124 30.52 19.32 20.02
CA ASN A 124 29.92 20.62 19.73
C ASN A 124 28.73 20.54 18.75
N GLU A 125 28.49 19.39 18.12
CA GLU A 125 27.48 19.26 17.06
C GLU A 125 26.04 19.38 17.58
N LEU A 126 25.76 18.81 18.76
CA LEU A 126 24.44 18.96 19.38
C LEU A 126 24.17 20.42 19.77
N ARG A 127 25.17 21.14 20.29
CA ARG A 127 25.05 22.59 20.57
C ARG A 127 24.80 23.42 19.32
N LEU A 128 25.42 23.04 18.20
CA LEU A 128 25.17 23.68 16.90
C LEU A 128 23.74 23.44 16.45
N LEU A 129 23.24 22.21 16.59
CA LEU A 129 21.87 21.84 16.27
C LEU A 129 20.84 22.61 17.10
N ASP A 130 21.08 22.78 18.41
CA ASP A 130 20.20 23.58 19.28
C ASP A 130 20.09 25.04 18.79
N LYS A 131 21.18 25.61 18.26
CA LYS A 131 21.16 26.94 17.64
C LYS A 131 20.32 26.97 16.36
N PHE A 132 20.47 25.98 15.47
CA PHE A 132 19.67 25.93 14.25
C PHE A 132 18.19 25.69 14.54
N GLN A 133 17.87 24.85 15.52
CA GLN A 133 16.50 24.50 15.91
C GLN A 133 15.83 25.62 16.71
N SER A 134 16.59 26.47 17.41
CA SER A 134 16.02 27.69 18.01
C SER A 134 15.72 28.78 16.97
N LEU A 135 16.41 28.81 15.83
CA LEU A 135 16.14 29.73 14.71
C LEU A 135 15.01 29.25 13.79
N ASP A 136 14.98 27.95 13.46
CA ASP A 136 13.93 27.30 12.68
C ASP A 136 13.70 25.89 13.24
N SER A 137 12.73 25.78 14.15
CA SER A 137 12.37 24.52 14.84
C SER A 137 11.90 23.43 13.87
N ARG A 138 11.47 23.82 12.67
CA ARG A 138 10.96 22.95 11.59
C ARG A 138 12.01 22.66 10.52
N ASN A 139 13.27 23.04 10.72
CA ASN A 139 14.34 22.77 9.77
C ASN A 139 14.63 21.26 9.70
N PHE A 140 14.03 20.59 8.71
CA PHE A 140 14.19 19.14 8.53
C PHE A 140 15.65 18.72 8.25
N HIS A 141 16.50 19.59 7.72
CA HIS A 141 17.92 19.28 7.53
C HIS A 141 18.64 19.15 8.88
N ALA A 142 18.35 20.06 9.82
CA ALA A 142 18.89 20.00 11.17
C ALA A 142 18.39 18.75 11.90
N TRP A 143 17.10 18.40 11.79
CA TRP A 143 16.57 17.15 12.35
C TRP A 143 17.23 15.89 11.74
N ASN A 144 17.40 15.85 10.41
CA ASN A 144 18.11 14.78 9.73
C ASN A 144 19.56 14.66 10.22
N TYR A 145 20.24 15.79 10.38
CA TYR A 145 21.61 15.83 10.86
C TYR A 145 21.71 15.43 12.33
N ARG A 146 20.74 15.81 13.17
CA ARG A 146 20.65 15.38 14.57
C ARG A 146 20.59 13.87 14.69
N ARG A 147 19.76 13.19 13.89
CA ARG A 147 19.70 11.71 13.90
C ARG A 147 21.05 11.06 13.61
N PHE A 148 21.79 11.59 12.63
CA PHE A 148 23.15 11.14 12.32
C PHE A 148 24.14 11.39 13.48
N VAL A 149 24.11 12.57 14.09
CA VAL A 149 24.98 12.91 15.23
C VAL A 149 24.68 12.05 16.46
N VAL A 150 23.39 11.85 16.77
CA VAL A 150 22.93 11.01 17.88
C VAL A 150 23.48 9.59 17.74
N GLU A 151 23.40 9.02 16.54
CA GLU A 151 23.95 7.70 16.23
C GLU A 151 25.48 7.65 16.43
N LEU A 152 26.22 8.66 15.96
CA LEU A 152 27.67 8.75 16.18
C LEU A 152 28.08 8.90 17.66
N THR A 153 27.28 9.64 18.44
CA THR A 153 27.56 9.89 19.86
C THR A 153 27.09 8.80 20.81
N ASN A 154 26.42 7.75 20.30
CA ASN A 154 25.74 6.73 21.12
C ASN A 154 24.81 7.32 22.19
N ARG A 155 24.16 8.45 21.88
CA ARG A 155 23.20 9.08 22.80
C ARG A 155 21.97 8.16 22.94
N SER A 156 21.44 8.05 24.16
CA SER A 156 20.32 7.15 24.43
C SER A 156 19.06 7.61 23.71
N LYS A 157 18.19 6.66 23.34
CA LYS A 157 16.89 6.99 22.73
C LYS A 157 15.98 7.73 23.72
N GLN A 158 16.12 7.47 25.01
CA GLN A 158 15.39 8.14 26.08
C GLN A 158 15.77 9.63 26.17
N ASP A 159 17.05 9.97 26.03
CA ASP A 159 17.49 11.37 26.00
C ASP A 159 16.94 12.11 24.78
N GLU A 160 16.77 11.42 23.65
CA GLU A 160 16.17 11.99 22.44
C GLU A 160 14.65 12.09 22.53
N LEU A 161 13.97 11.15 23.19
CA LEU A 161 12.54 11.29 23.50
C LEU A 161 12.31 12.51 24.38
N LYS A 162 13.11 12.68 25.43
CA LYS A 162 13.07 13.88 26.27
C LYS A 162 13.30 15.15 25.46
N TYR A 163 14.27 15.14 24.54
CA TYR A 163 14.50 16.28 23.65
C TYR A 163 13.27 16.60 22.79
N THR A 164 12.60 15.59 22.21
CA THR A 164 11.37 15.83 21.44
C THR A 164 10.26 16.37 22.32
N GLU A 165 10.15 15.93 23.57
CA GLU A 165 9.19 16.43 24.55
C GLU A 165 9.43 17.90 24.86
N ASP A 166 10.66 18.27 25.21
CA ASP A 166 11.05 19.66 25.47
C ASP A 166 10.73 20.58 24.26
N MET A 167 10.94 20.07 23.04
CA MET A 167 10.63 20.81 21.80
C MET A 167 9.13 20.96 21.57
N ILE A 168 8.32 19.96 21.92
CA ILE A 168 6.85 20.01 21.84
C ILE A 168 6.29 20.95 22.92
N SER A 169 6.78 20.86 24.17
CA SER A 169 6.34 21.75 25.25
C SER A 169 6.66 23.21 24.98
N LYS A 170 7.71 23.49 24.21
CA LYS A 170 8.05 24.84 23.76
C LYS A 170 7.16 25.34 22.62
N ASP A 171 6.78 24.45 21.70
CA ASP A 171 6.03 24.75 20.49
C ASP A 171 5.29 23.48 20.04
N PHE A 172 4.03 23.34 20.44
CA PHE A 172 3.23 22.15 20.14
C PHE A 172 2.92 22.02 18.64
N SER A 173 3.08 23.10 17.87
CA SER A 173 2.98 23.12 16.40
C SER A 173 4.21 22.60 15.68
N ASN A 174 5.21 22.11 16.42
CA ASN A 174 6.41 21.55 15.83
C ASN A 174 6.18 20.12 15.31
N TYR A 175 5.62 20.00 14.10
CA TYR A 175 5.48 18.72 13.40
C TYR A 175 6.78 17.89 13.36
N SER A 176 7.95 18.54 13.24
CA SER A 176 9.22 17.81 13.19
C SER A 176 9.55 17.12 14.51
N ALA A 177 9.17 17.71 15.66
CA ALA A 177 9.35 17.09 16.95
C ALA A 177 8.42 15.88 17.12
N TRP A 178 7.12 16.02 16.81
CA TRP A 178 6.15 14.93 16.81
C TRP A 178 6.57 13.76 15.90
N HIS A 179 7.02 14.05 14.68
CA HIS A 179 7.49 13.04 13.74
C HIS A 179 8.76 12.33 14.25
N ASN A 180 9.72 13.04 14.85
CA ASN A 180 10.89 12.38 15.42
C ASN A 180 10.51 11.51 16.62
N ARG A 181 9.57 11.96 17.45
CA ARG A 181 9.05 11.19 18.59
C ARG A 181 8.41 9.89 18.12
N SER A 182 7.55 9.93 17.10
CA SER A 182 6.90 8.73 16.55
C SER A 182 7.91 7.74 15.98
N VAL A 183 8.94 8.20 15.27
CA VAL A 183 10.01 7.33 14.75
C VAL A 183 10.80 6.64 15.88
N LEU A 184 11.13 7.37 16.94
CA LEU A 184 11.83 6.83 18.11
C LEU A 184 10.97 5.78 18.83
N LEU A 185 9.70 6.11 19.09
CA LEU A 185 8.75 5.24 19.78
C LEU A 185 8.43 3.99 18.96
N SER A 186 8.20 4.09 17.65
CA SER A 186 7.95 2.92 16.80
C SER A 186 9.06 1.88 16.93
N SER A 187 10.33 2.31 17.03
CA SER A 187 11.45 1.37 17.25
C SER A 187 11.49 0.78 18.66
N LEU A 188 11.03 1.50 19.68
CA LEU A 188 11.06 1.06 21.08
C LEU A 188 9.89 0.13 21.40
N LEU A 189 8.69 0.49 20.92
CA LEU A 189 7.46 -0.30 21.03
C LEU A 189 7.62 -1.65 20.31
N ALA A 190 8.09 -1.65 19.05
CA ALA A 190 8.27 -2.88 18.28
C ALA A 190 9.29 -3.86 18.89
N ARG A 191 10.28 -3.35 19.64
CA ARG A 191 11.26 -4.17 20.36
C ARG A 191 10.83 -4.54 21.78
N LYS A 192 9.69 -4.01 22.23
CA LYS A 192 9.20 -4.16 23.60
C LYS A 192 10.30 -3.85 24.62
N ALA A 193 10.96 -2.71 24.42
CA ALA A 193 12.00 -2.25 25.34
C ALA A 193 11.40 -2.04 26.75
N GLU A 194 12.22 -2.20 27.78
CA GLU A 194 11.80 -1.98 29.17
C GLU A 194 11.20 -0.57 29.36
N GLY A 195 9.98 -0.49 29.89
CA GLY A 195 9.22 0.77 30.03
C GLY A 195 8.52 1.26 28.76
N PHE A 196 8.55 0.49 27.66
CA PHE A 196 7.89 0.82 26.40
C PHE A 196 6.92 -0.29 25.99
N MET A 197 6.15 -0.81 26.95
CA MET A 197 5.06 -1.72 26.62
C MET A 197 3.91 -0.96 25.97
N PRO A 198 3.36 -1.42 24.83
CA PRO A 198 2.29 -0.71 24.13
C PRO A 198 1.10 -0.33 25.01
N ASN A 199 0.67 -1.24 25.90
CA ASN A 199 -0.46 -1.03 26.81
C ASN A 199 -0.23 0.02 27.89
N GLU A 200 1.02 0.44 28.13
CA GLU A 200 1.37 1.46 29.11
C GLU A 200 1.73 2.77 28.41
N LYS A 201 2.60 2.69 27.39
CA LYS A 201 3.17 3.87 26.75
C LYS A 201 2.19 4.56 25.81
N ILE A 202 1.33 3.84 25.09
CA ILE A 202 0.38 4.46 24.15
C ILE A 202 -0.66 5.33 24.89
N PRO A 203 -1.29 4.88 25.99
CA PRO A 203 -2.17 5.74 26.80
C PRO A 203 -1.50 7.01 27.34
N GLU A 204 -0.21 6.95 27.71
CA GLU A 204 0.54 8.16 28.12
C GLU A 204 0.70 9.15 26.96
N GLU A 205 0.99 8.66 25.76
CA GLU A 205 1.17 9.50 24.57
C GLU A 205 -0.15 10.09 24.07
N TYR A 206 -1.29 9.42 24.27
CA TYR A 206 -2.61 10.02 24.02
C TYR A 206 -2.81 11.27 24.88
N LYS A 207 -2.55 11.18 26.18
CA LYS A 207 -2.65 12.33 27.10
C LYS A 207 -1.76 13.49 26.66
N LEU A 208 -0.51 13.19 26.26
CA LEU A 208 0.42 14.20 25.77
C LEU A 208 -0.11 14.91 24.51
N VAL A 209 -0.71 14.18 23.57
CA VAL A 209 -1.21 14.80 22.33
C VAL A 209 -2.52 15.55 22.55
N HIS A 210 -3.36 15.12 23.50
CA HIS A 210 -4.60 15.81 23.89
C HIS A 210 -4.34 17.26 24.30
N ASP A 211 -3.30 17.50 25.10
CA ASP A 211 -2.90 18.85 25.51
C ASP A 211 -2.63 19.76 24.30
N ALA A 212 -2.08 19.22 23.22
CA ALA A 212 -1.83 19.99 22.00
C ALA A 212 -3.11 20.22 21.17
N ILE A 213 -3.85 19.15 20.86
CA ILE A 213 -5.00 19.23 19.94
C ILE A 213 -6.20 19.96 20.54
N PHE A 214 -6.36 19.99 21.86
CA PHE A 214 -7.42 20.74 22.53
C PHE A 214 -7.03 22.19 22.85
N THR A 215 -5.74 22.52 22.74
CA THR A 215 -5.27 23.90 22.85
C THR A 215 -5.47 24.67 21.53
N ASP A 216 -5.19 24.04 20.39
CA ASP A 216 -5.42 24.62 19.06
C ASP A 216 -5.92 23.53 18.09
N GLU A 217 -7.22 23.57 17.79
CA GLU A 217 -7.88 22.58 16.92
C GLU A 217 -7.44 22.69 15.45
N ASP A 218 -6.93 23.85 15.00
CA ASP A 218 -6.50 24.08 13.63
C ASP A 218 -5.06 23.55 13.37
N ASP A 219 -4.29 23.28 14.43
CA ASP A 219 -2.93 22.76 14.33
C ASP A 219 -2.89 21.27 14.01
N GLN A 220 -2.61 20.96 12.75
CA GLN A 220 -2.55 19.60 12.23
C GLN A 220 -1.47 18.72 12.88
N SER A 221 -0.45 19.29 13.52
CA SER A 221 0.72 18.55 13.99
C SER A 221 0.35 17.49 15.03
N GLY A 222 -0.43 17.88 16.03
CA GLY A 222 -0.96 16.97 17.05
C GLY A 222 -1.88 15.92 16.43
N TRP A 223 -2.76 16.32 15.50
CA TRP A 223 -3.69 15.41 14.84
C TRP A 223 -3.01 14.32 14.01
N PHE A 224 -1.91 14.63 13.32
CA PHE A 224 -1.12 13.62 12.61
C PHE A 224 -0.43 12.66 13.57
N TYR A 225 -0.01 13.13 14.75
CA TYR A 225 0.54 12.26 15.79
C TYR A 225 -0.54 11.38 16.43
N HIS A 226 -1.73 11.92 16.68
CA HIS A 226 -2.91 11.17 17.12
C HIS A 226 -3.29 10.06 16.13
N LEU A 227 -3.28 10.37 14.82
CA LEU A 227 -3.50 9.38 13.77
C LEU A 227 -2.45 8.25 13.82
N TRP A 228 -1.18 8.59 14.08
CA TRP A 228 -0.13 7.58 14.28
C TRP A 228 -0.37 6.74 15.54
N LEU A 229 -0.81 7.35 16.65
CA LEU A 229 -1.19 6.62 17.86
C LEU A 229 -2.35 5.66 17.59
N LEU A 230 -3.37 6.10 16.85
CA LEU A 230 -4.48 5.24 16.45
C LEU A 230 -4.01 4.05 15.61
N ASP A 231 -3.05 4.22 14.69
CA ASP A 231 -2.40 3.10 13.98
C ASP A 231 -1.72 2.14 14.97
N GLN A 232 -0.98 2.67 15.96
CA GLN A 232 -0.31 1.84 16.96
C GLN A 232 -1.30 1.12 17.89
N THR A 233 -2.48 1.70 18.14
CA THR A 233 -3.55 1.13 18.97
C THR A 233 -4.40 0.12 18.22
N ALA A 234 -4.68 0.34 16.94
CA ALA A 234 -5.56 -0.51 16.15
C ALA A 234 -4.85 -1.73 15.56
N ASN A 235 -3.60 -1.57 15.11
CA ASN A 235 -2.86 -2.63 14.43
C ASN A 235 -2.06 -3.48 15.40
N VAL A 236 -2.12 -4.81 15.20
CA VAL A 236 -1.33 -5.77 15.97
C VAL A 236 0.05 -5.90 15.33
N GLU A 237 1.10 -5.84 16.15
CA GLU A 237 2.49 -5.91 15.66
C GLU A 237 2.79 -7.23 14.94
N THR A 238 2.27 -8.34 15.48
CA THR A 238 2.44 -9.68 14.92
C THR A 238 1.47 -9.91 13.77
N PRO A 239 1.94 -10.39 12.60
CA PRO A 239 1.05 -10.69 11.48
C PRO A 239 0.04 -11.77 11.84
N LEU A 240 -1.18 -11.61 11.33
CA LEU A 240 -2.30 -12.51 11.55
C LEU A 240 -2.83 -13.02 10.22
N LEU A 241 -3.24 -14.29 10.20
CA LEU A 241 -4.00 -14.83 9.08
C LEU A 241 -5.46 -14.39 9.26
N THR A 242 -5.91 -13.47 8.41
CA THR A 242 -7.27 -12.90 8.49
C THR A 242 -8.30 -13.81 7.84
N SER A 243 -7.94 -14.44 6.72
CA SER A 243 -8.83 -15.37 6.02
C SER A 243 -8.06 -16.36 5.16
N SER A 244 -8.76 -17.41 4.74
CA SER A 244 -8.25 -18.42 3.81
C SER A 244 -9.35 -18.92 2.90
N TRP A 245 -8.97 -19.39 1.72
CA TRP A 245 -9.85 -20.17 0.86
C TRP A 245 -9.14 -21.46 0.42
N PRO A 246 -9.78 -22.63 0.57
CA PRO A 246 -11.03 -22.87 1.30
C PRO A 246 -10.91 -22.55 2.80
N SER A 247 -12.02 -22.18 3.42
CA SER A 247 -12.12 -21.85 4.85
C SER A 247 -12.19 -23.09 5.74
N HIS A 248 -11.86 -22.95 7.02
CA HIS A 248 -11.97 -24.03 8.01
C HIS A 248 -13.39 -24.61 8.07
N GLY A 249 -13.49 -25.93 8.04
CA GLY A 249 -14.76 -26.67 8.13
C GLY A 249 -15.58 -26.67 6.83
N SER A 250 -15.12 -25.97 5.78
CA SER A 250 -15.82 -25.94 4.50
C SER A 250 -15.77 -27.28 3.78
N ARG A 251 -16.81 -27.54 2.97
CA ARG A 251 -16.87 -28.66 2.04
C ARG A 251 -16.93 -28.11 0.62
N ILE A 252 -15.94 -28.40 -0.20
CA ILE A 252 -15.90 -27.99 -1.60
C ILE A 252 -16.18 -29.18 -2.50
N ASN A 253 -16.99 -28.97 -3.53
CA ASN A 253 -17.25 -29.93 -4.60
C ASN A 253 -16.42 -29.49 -5.82
N LEU A 254 -15.58 -30.37 -6.31
CA LEU A 254 -14.71 -30.16 -7.46
C LEU A 254 -15.26 -30.98 -8.62
N SER A 255 -15.77 -30.33 -9.66
CA SER A 255 -16.17 -31.03 -10.88
C SER A 255 -15.02 -31.04 -11.90
N GLY A 256 -14.73 -32.23 -12.42
CA GLY A 256 -13.85 -32.41 -13.57
C GLY A 256 -14.57 -32.07 -14.86
N GLY A 257 -14.40 -30.85 -15.36
CA GLY A 257 -14.99 -30.43 -16.64
C GLY A 257 -16.47 -30.02 -16.56
N ALA A 258 -16.92 -29.37 -17.63
CA ALA A 258 -18.20 -28.69 -17.73
C ALA A 258 -19.37 -29.66 -17.89
N GLY A 259 -20.09 -29.92 -16.80
CA GLY A 259 -21.38 -30.62 -16.85
C GLY A 259 -21.88 -31.08 -15.49
N CYS A 260 -22.72 -30.29 -14.82
CA CYS A 260 -23.53 -30.79 -13.70
C CYS A 260 -24.97 -31.02 -14.15
N LEU A 261 -25.29 -32.27 -14.53
CA LEU A 261 -26.66 -32.78 -14.57
C LEU A 261 -26.72 -34.00 -13.66
N ASN A 262 -27.30 -33.82 -12.46
CA ASN A 262 -28.33 -34.70 -11.93
C ASN A 262 -28.91 -34.15 -10.62
N ASP A 263 -30.23 -34.12 -10.57
CA ASP A 263 -31.06 -33.82 -9.41
C ASP A 263 -30.93 -34.94 -8.36
N SER A 264 -30.05 -34.77 -7.36
CA SER A 264 -30.26 -35.35 -6.02
C SER A 264 -29.25 -34.83 -4.99
N ALA A 265 -29.74 -33.92 -4.14
CA ALA A 265 -29.35 -33.61 -2.76
C ALA A 265 -27.90 -33.15 -2.42
N SER A 266 -27.85 -31.99 -1.73
CA SER A 266 -26.74 -31.40 -0.93
C SER A 266 -25.82 -30.38 -1.63
N SER A 267 -26.25 -29.11 -1.56
CA SER A 267 -25.54 -27.82 -1.79
C SER A 267 -24.69 -27.63 -3.07
N LYS A 268 -25.32 -27.05 -4.11
CA LYS A 268 -24.63 -26.48 -5.31
C LYS A 268 -23.71 -25.28 -4.96
N LEU A 269 -23.75 -24.77 -3.74
CA LEU A 269 -23.04 -23.57 -3.27
C LEU A 269 -21.51 -23.71 -3.29
N THR A 270 -21.01 -24.94 -3.18
CA THR A 270 -19.58 -25.19 -3.03
C THR A 270 -18.99 -25.90 -4.24
N THR A 271 -19.69 -25.86 -5.38
CA THR A 271 -19.20 -26.46 -6.63
C THR A 271 -18.29 -25.48 -7.36
N PHE A 272 -17.05 -25.90 -7.59
CA PHE A 272 -16.04 -25.13 -8.31
C PHE A 272 -15.51 -25.97 -9.48
N CYS A 273 -15.42 -25.35 -10.65
CA CYS A 273 -14.88 -25.99 -11.85
C CYS A 273 -13.55 -25.33 -12.21
N PHE A 274 -12.50 -26.14 -12.39
CA PHE A 274 -11.17 -25.66 -12.73
C PHE A 274 -10.62 -26.38 -13.96
N ASP A 275 -10.21 -25.60 -14.96
CA ASP A 275 -9.76 -26.11 -16.27
C ASP A 275 -8.51 -27.01 -16.23
N LEU A 276 -7.75 -26.97 -15.13
CA LEU A 276 -6.40 -27.55 -15.02
C LEU A 276 -6.29 -28.71 -14.02
N GLY A 277 -7.42 -29.30 -13.58
CA GLY A 277 -7.40 -30.37 -12.58
C GLY A 277 -6.71 -29.98 -11.28
N SER A 278 -6.66 -28.67 -11.00
CA SER A 278 -6.08 -28.06 -9.80
C SER A 278 -6.88 -26.84 -9.36
N PHE A 279 -6.92 -26.59 -8.05
CA PHE A 279 -7.62 -25.45 -7.44
C PHE A 279 -6.69 -24.64 -6.53
N PRO A 280 -6.93 -23.34 -6.32
CA PRO A 280 -6.06 -22.52 -5.49
C PRO A 280 -6.25 -22.77 -3.99
N LEU A 281 -5.17 -22.73 -3.21
CA LEU A 281 -5.22 -22.41 -1.78
C LEU A 281 -4.80 -20.96 -1.62
N ILE A 282 -5.66 -20.15 -1.01
CA ILE A 282 -5.44 -18.72 -0.80
C ILE A 282 -5.24 -18.47 0.69
N LEU A 283 -4.14 -17.81 1.05
CA LEU A 283 -3.88 -17.31 2.40
C LEU A 283 -3.85 -15.79 2.38
N TYR A 284 -4.64 -15.16 3.25
CA TYR A 284 -4.73 -13.72 3.37
C TYR A 284 -4.30 -13.27 4.76
N PHE A 285 -3.27 -12.42 4.81
CA PHE A 285 -2.74 -11.81 6.03
C PHE A 285 -3.19 -10.36 6.17
N ASP A 286 -3.34 -9.90 7.41
CA ASP A 286 -3.73 -8.52 7.75
C ASP A 286 -2.69 -7.47 7.31
N GLN A 287 -1.44 -7.91 7.15
CA GLN A 287 -0.32 -7.09 6.68
C GLN A 287 0.60 -7.87 5.73
N PRO A 288 1.44 -7.20 4.92
CA PRO A 288 2.35 -7.88 4.02
C PRO A 288 3.38 -8.74 4.77
N VAL A 289 3.46 -10.03 4.42
CA VAL A 289 4.41 -10.98 4.99
C VAL A 289 5.32 -11.59 3.93
N SER A 290 6.52 -11.96 4.35
CA SER A 290 7.51 -12.74 3.59
C SER A 290 7.68 -14.13 4.19
N GLY A 291 8.30 -15.04 3.43
CA GLY A 291 8.71 -16.36 3.92
C GLY A 291 7.64 -17.44 3.86
N VAL A 292 6.49 -17.18 3.22
CA VAL A 292 5.46 -18.20 2.96
C VAL A 292 5.96 -19.18 1.89
N SER A 293 6.19 -20.42 2.29
CA SER A 293 6.67 -21.52 1.43
C SER A 293 6.20 -22.88 1.96
N SER A 294 6.53 -23.96 1.25
CA SER A 294 6.28 -25.35 1.70
C SER A 294 6.97 -25.70 3.03
N SER A 295 8.05 -24.99 3.41
CA SER A 295 8.68 -25.19 4.72
C SER A 295 7.86 -24.58 5.86
N THR A 296 7.19 -23.44 5.63
CA THR A 296 6.41 -22.72 6.66
C THR A 296 4.93 -23.07 6.66
N VAL A 297 4.43 -23.62 5.56
CA VAL A 297 3.04 -24.05 5.38
C VAL A 297 3.03 -25.52 4.95
N ALA A 298 2.64 -26.38 5.89
CA ALA A 298 2.49 -27.82 5.64
C ALA A 298 1.06 -28.11 5.18
N VAL A 299 0.92 -28.89 4.10
CA VAL A 299 -0.38 -29.34 3.58
C VAL A 299 -0.41 -30.86 3.62
N ASP A 300 -1.19 -31.42 4.55
CA ASP A 300 -1.42 -32.86 4.63
C ASP A 300 -2.69 -33.19 3.84
N SER A 301 -2.55 -33.96 2.76
CA SER A 301 -3.65 -34.37 1.91
C SER A 301 -3.45 -35.78 1.35
N GLU A 302 -4.55 -36.51 1.18
CA GLU A 302 -4.58 -37.75 0.39
C GLU A 302 -4.50 -37.50 -1.13
N LEU A 303 -4.58 -36.24 -1.58
CA LEU A 303 -4.40 -35.85 -2.97
C LEU A 303 -2.92 -35.96 -3.35
N ARG A 304 -2.57 -36.95 -4.19
CA ARG A 304 -1.18 -37.18 -4.65
C ARG A 304 -0.62 -35.99 -5.43
N GLY A 305 0.69 -35.76 -5.33
CA GLY A 305 1.41 -34.75 -6.13
C GLY A 305 1.43 -33.34 -5.53
N ASN A 306 1.12 -33.21 -4.23
CA ASN A 306 1.09 -31.95 -3.49
C ASN A 306 2.15 -31.89 -2.37
N GLU A 307 3.23 -32.66 -2.48
CA GLU A 307 4.30 -32.75 -1.45
C GLU A 307 5.12 -31.46 -1.35
N ASP A 308 5.38 -30.80 -2.49
CA ASP A 308 6.12 -29.53 -2.57
C ASP A 308 5.30 -28.44 -3.29
N LEU A 309 4.39 -27.82 -2.55
CA LEU A 309 3.58 -26.73 -3.09
C LEU A 309 4.39 -25.43 -3.26
N VAL A 310 4.31 -24.86 -4.45
CA VAL A 310 4.85 -23.53 -4.74
C VAL A 310 3.84 -22.47 -4.31
N TRP A 311 4.24 -21.63 -3.36
CA TRP A 311 3.47 -20.48 -2.90
C TRP A 311 3.93 -19.22 -3.64
N GLU A 312 2.99 -18.56 -4.32
CA GLU A 312 3.26 -17.35 -5.09
C GLU A 312 2.55 -16.12 -4.50
N PRO A 313 3.21 -14.95 -4.43
CA PRO A 313 2.57 -13.69 -4.04
C PRO A 313 1.74 -13.14 -5.22
N VAL A 314 0.54 -12.62 -4.93
CA VAL A 314 -0.42 -12.18 -5.97
C VAL A 314 -0.02 -10.87 -6.67
N SER A 315 0.34 -9.82 -5.94
CA SER A 315 0.41 -8.45 -6.50
C SER A 315 1.76 -8.06 -7.12
N ASN A 316 2.86 -8.75 -6.79
CA ASN A 316 4.16 -8.48 -7.42
C ASN A 316 5.10 -9.69 -7.29
N LYS A 317 5.31 -10.43 -8.40
CA LYS A 317 6.18 -11.63 -8.42
C LYS A 317 7.63 -11.35 -7.99
N ASN A 318 8.09 -10.09 -8.11
CA ASN A 318 9.42 -9.67 -7.69
C ASN A 318 9.45 -9.17 -6.23
N SER A 319 8.30 -9.00 -5.59
CA SER A 319 8.22 -8.66 -4.18
C SER A 319 8.38 -9.92 -3.34
N ARG A 320 9.25 -9.85 -2.33
CA ARG A 320 9.38 -10.91 -1.31
C ARG A 320 8.25 -10.86 -0.27
N VAL A 321 7.39 -9.83 -0.32
CA VAL A 321 6.29 -9.59 0.63
C VAL A 321 4.94 -9.45 -0.08
N SER A 322 3.90 -10.02 0.51
CA SER A 322 2.51 -9.90 0.03
C SER A 322 1.52 -10.15 1.18
N CYS A 323 0.34 -9.51 1.12
CA CYS A 323 -0.78 -9.89 1.99
C CYS A 323 -1.45 -11.18 1.53
N VAL A 324 -1.37 -11.51 0.23
CA VAL A 324 -2.05 -12.67 -0.37
C VAL A 324 -1.06 -13.61 -1.02
N TRP A 325 -1.15 -14.87 -0.64
CA TRP A 325 -0.32 -15.96 -1.13
C TRP A 325 -1.20 -17.08 -1.67
N VAL A 326 -0.80 -17.63 -2.82
CA VAL A 326 -1.57 -18.65 -3.54
C VAL A 326 -0.69 -19.86 -3.84
N ALA A 327 -1.17 -21.05 -3.51
CA ALA A 327 -0.63 -22.32 -4.02
C ALA A 327 -1.70 -23.03 -4.84
N ARG A 328 -1.33 -24.01 -5.68
CA ARG A 328 -2.30 -24.81 -6.46
C ARG A 328 -2.25 -26.27 -6.05
N LEU A 329 -3.37 -26.81 -5.57
CA LEU A 329 -3.52 -28.22 -5.26
C LEU A 329 -4.05 -28.98 -6.47
N LYS A 330 -3.35 -30.03 -6.87
CA LYS A 330 -3.80 -30.96 -7.90
C LYS A 330 -4.76 -31.98 -7.30
N TYR A 331 -5.86 -32.25 -8.01
CA TYR A 331 -6.86 -33.23 -7.60
C TYR A 331 -7.15 -34.32 -8.63
N MET A 332 -6.67 -34.18 -9.87
CA MET A 332 -6.77 -35.23 -10.89
C MET A 332 -5.58 -36.19 -10.81
N SER A 333 -5.87 -37.48 -10.62
CA SER A 333 -4.90 -38.57 -10.74
C SER A 333 -5.10 -39.30 -12.07
N SER A 334 -4.08 -40.01 -12.57
CA SER A 334 -4.16 -40.81 -13.80
C SER A 334 -5.14 -42.01 -13.74
N GLU A 335 -5.78 -42.24 -12.59
CA GLU A 335 -6.78 -43.29 -12.39
C GLU A 335 -8.18 -42.67 -12.17
N PRO A 336 -9.24 -43.20 -12.82
CA PRO A 336 -10.60 -42.68 -12.69
C PRO A 336 -11.09 -42.81 -11.25
N CYS A 337 -11.40 -41.68 -10.62
CA CYS A 337 -11.77 -41.63 -9.21
C CYS A 337 -13.29 -41.47 -9.09
N PHE A 338 -13.98 -42.59 -8.89
CA PHE A 338 -15.39 -42.57 -8.50
C PHE A 338 -15.55 -41.89 -7.13
N ARG A 339 -16.28 -40.77 -7.08
CA ARG A 339 -16.82 -40.07 -5.88
C ARG A 339 -16.03 -40.35 -4.60
N LYS A 340 -14.89 -39.67 -4.43
CA LYS A 340 -14.08 -39.76 -3.21
C LYS A 340 -14.01 -38.40 -2.51
N GLU A 341 -14.23 -38.42 -1.20
CA GLU A 341 -13.97 -37.28 -0.32
C GLU A 341 -12.52 -37.30 0.14
N TYR A 342 -11.85 -36.16 0.03
CA TYR A 342 -10.48 -35.96 0.47
C TYR A 342 -10.46 -34.90 1.56
N LYS A 343 -9.97 -35.25 2.74
CA LYS A 343 -9.74 -34.30 3.82
C LYS A 343 -8.37 -33.65 3.62
N VAL A 344 -8.33 -32.33 3.60
CA VAL A 344 -7.10 -31.55 3.47
C VAL A 344 -6.88 -30.77 4.75
N LYS A 345 -5.71 -30.93 5.35
CA LYS A 345 -5.29 -30.19 6.54
C LYS A 345 -4.14 -29.27 6.17
N VAL A 346 -4.27 -28.00 6.50
CA VAL A 346 -3.25 -26.97 6.25
C VAL A 346 -2.78 -26.42 7.59
N ARG A 347 -1.47 -26.43 7.81
CA ARG A 347 -0.82 -25.96 9.04
C ARG A 347 0.18 -24.86 8.70
N ILE A 348 0.03 -23.68 9.31
CA ILE A 348 0.81 -22.48 9.03
C ILE A 348 1.57 -22.08 10.29
N GLY A 349 2.85 -21.76 10.15
CA GLY A 349 3.65 -21.22 11.25
C GLY A 349 4.17 -22.26 12.25
N ASN A 350 4.15 -23.55 11.89
CA ASN A 350 4.78 -24.62 12.69
C ASN A 350 6.32 -24.53 12.70
N SER A 351 6.90 -23.89 11.68
CA SER A 351 8.32 -23.53 11.63
C SER A 351 8.47 -22.00 11.61
N PRO A 352 9.52 -21.45 12.24
CA PRO A 352 9.83 -20.03 12.08
C PRO A 352 10.15 -19.72 10.62
N GLY A 353 9.77 -18.53 10.14
CA GLY A 353 10.11 -18.08 8.78
C GLY A 353 9.15 -17.06 8.19
N ILE A 354 7.89 -17.03 8.63
CA ILE A 354 6.94 -16.00 8.18
C ILE A 354 7.17 -14.72 9.00
N VAL A 355 7.51 -13.63 8.31
CA VAL A 355 7.87 -12.34 8.92
C VAL A 355 7.15 -11.20 8.21
N SER A 356 6.56 -10.27 8.97
CA SER A 356 5.94 -9.06 8.42
C SER A 356 6.97 -8.11 7.82
N SER A 357 6.52 -7.15 7.00
CA SER A 357 7.39 -6.08 6.49
C SER A 357 8.04 -5.24 7.60
N ARG A 358 7.48 -5.24 8.82
CA ARG A 358 8.03 -4.58 10.01
C ARG A 358 9.05 -5.44 10.79
N GLY A 359 9.30 -6.68 10.35
CA GLY A 359 10.26 -7.59 10.98
C GLY A 359 9.69 -8.41 12.15
N CYS A 360 8.36 -8.42 12.32
CA CYS A 360 7.72 -9.19 13.38
C CYS A 360 7.41 -10.61 12.90
N ASN A 361 7.77 -11.60 13.71
CA ASN A 361 7.51 -13.01 13.39
C ASN A 361 6.03 -13.35 13.54
N PHE A 362 5.52 -14.19 12.64
CA PHE A 362 4.24 -14.87 12.83
C PHE A 362 4.37 -15.84 14.02
N SER A 363 3.62 -15.57 15.09
CA SER A 363 3.80 -16.24 16.38
C SER A 363 2.63 -17.15 16.80
N ALA A 364 1.54 -17.17 16.03
CA ALA A 364 0.34 -17.94 16.35
C ALA A 364 0.17 -19.06 15.30
N PRO A 365 0.66 -20.29 15.55
CA PRO A 365 0.47 -21.39 14.61
C PRO A 365 -1.02 -21.59 14.36
N TYR A 366 -1.39 -21.72 13.09
CA TYR A 366 -2.79 -21.87 12.69
C TYR A 366 -2.98 -23.16 11.92
N GLU A 367 -4.04 -23.90 12.25
CA GLU A 367 -4.45 -25.11 11.54
C GLU A 367 -5.88 -24.96 11.05
N PHE A 368 -6.09 -25.23 9.77
CA PHE A 368 -7.42 -25.40 9.24
C PHE A 368 -7.58 -26.65 8.38
N VAL A 369 -8.82 -27.11 8.29
CA VAL A 369 -9.18 -28.35 7.64
C VAL A 369 -10.42 -28.13 6.80
N PHE A 370 -10.41 -28.63 5.58
CA PHE A 370 -11.58 -28.64 4.70
C PHE A 370 -11.72 -30.00 4.00
N THR A 371 -12.90 -30.26 3.45
CA THR A 371 -13.18 -31.48 2.69
C THR A 371 -13.36 -31.14 1.22
N ALA A 372 -12.65 -31.83 0.32
CA ALA A 372 -12.83 -31.73 -1.12
C ALA A 372 -13.50 -33.01 -1.66
N HIS A 373 -14.64 -32.86 -2.31
CA HIS A 373 -15.37 -33.93 -2.98
C HIS A 373 -15.15 -33.83 -4.48
N VAL A 374 -14.55 -34.85 -5.12
CA VAL A 374 -14.26 -34.84 -6.56
C VAL A 374 -15.33 -35.64 -7.31
N GLU A 375 -15.96 -35.01 -8.30
CA GLU A 375 -16.89 -35.67 -9.23
C GLU A 375 -16.28 -35.77 -10.64
N ASP A 376 -16.10 -37.02 -11.12
CA ASP A 376 -15.79 -37.31 -12.53
C ASP A 376 -17.09 -37.30 -13.34
N THR A 377 -17.19 -36.40 -14.33
CA THR A 377 -18.33 -36.37 -15.27
C THR A 377 -17.84 -36.46 -16.72
N VAL A 378 -18.63 -37.16 -17.55
CA VAL A 378 -18.33 -37.40 -18.97
C VAL A 378 -18.66 -36.15 -19.79
N GLN A 379 -17.78 -35.81 -20.73
CA GLN A 379 -17.87 -34.65 -21.62
C GLN A 379 -19.15 -34.64 -22.47
N GLU A 380 -20.02 -33.67 -22.23
CA GLU A 380 -20.84 -33.08 -23.29
C GLU A 380 -20.44 -31.61 -23.47
N LYS A 381 -20.30 -31.17 -24.72
CA LYS A 381 -19.94 -29.78 -25.05
C LYS A 381 -21.06 -28.85 -24.56
N GLN A 382 -20.82 -28.12 -23.47
CA GLN A 382 -21.68 -26.98 -23.13
C GLN A 382 -21.61 -25.94 -24.25
N GLN A 383 -22.78 -25.47 -24.65
CA GLN A 383 -22.92 -24.36 -25.57
C GLN A 383 -22.40 -23.09 -24.85
N GLU A 384 -21.51 -22.32 -25.48
CA GLU A 384 -21.02 -21.07 -24.90
C GLU A 384 -22.14 -20.04 -24.87
N VAL A 385 -22.84 -19.96 -23.74
CA VAL A 385 -23.91 -18.99 -23.49
C VAL A 385 -23.31 -17.68 -23.00
N ILE A 386 -23.79 -16.57 -23.55
CA ILE A 386 -23.43 -15.23 -23.12
C ILE A 386 -23.91 -15.00 -21.68
N VAL A 387 -23.07 -14.42 -20.82
CA VAL A 387 -23.48 -14.05 -19.47
C VAL A 387 -24.26 -12.73 -19.53
N SER A 388 -25.45 -12.74 -18.95
CA SER A 388 -26.30 -11.56 -18.83
C SER A 388 -26.35 -11.06 -17.39
N TRP A 389 -26.27 -9.75 -17.21
CA TRP A 389 -26.25 -9.11 -15.89
C TRP A 389 -27.62 -8.60 -15.42
N THR A 390 -28.62 -8.64 -16.31
CA THR A 390 -29.96 -8.08 -16.08
C THR A 390 -31.01 -9.12 -15.69
N ASP A 391 -30.82 -10.37 -16.07
CA ASP A 391 -31.77 -11.47 -15.87
C ASP A 391 -31.05 -12.74 -15.36
N GLY A 392 -31.83 -13.76 -15.01
CA GLY A 392 -31.28 -15.05 -14.54
C GLY A 392 -30.78 -15.05 -13.09
N PHE A 393 -31.10 -14.04 -12.29
CA PHE A 393 -30.74 -13.97 -10.86
C PHE A 393 -31.94 -14.23 -9.95
N ASP A 394 -31.77 -15.17 -9.03
CA ASP A 394 -32.73 -15.44 -7.97
C ASP A 394 -32.15 -15.06 -6.60
N ILE A 395 -33.00 -14.52 -5.73
CA ILE A 395 -32.62 -14.19 -4.35
C ILE A 395 -32.19 -15.47 -3.65
N TRP A 396 -31.04 -15.41 -2.99
CA TRP A 396 -30.54 -16.52 -2.22
C TRP A 396 -31.18 -16.54 -0.82
N ASP A 397 -31.67 -17.71 -0.38
CA ASP A 397 -32.29 -17.87 0.93
C ASP A 397 -31.23 -17.87 2.05
N ALA A 398 -31.28 -16.84 2.89
CA ALA A 398 -30.32 -16.52 3.94
C ALA A 398 -30.25 -17.53 5.10
N GLN A 399 -31.13 -18.52 5.16
CA GLN A 399 -31.16 -19.53 6.23
C GLN A 399 -30.21 -20.72 6.03
N SER A 400 -29.47 -20.76 4.92
CA SER A 400 -28.57 -21.88 4.66
C SER A 400 -27.35 -21.88 5.58
N LYS A 401 -27.14 -22.99 6.29
CA LYS A 401 -25.92 -23.29 7.07
C LYS A 401 -24.64 -23.18 6.22
N ASP A 402 -24.75 -23.24 4.90
CA ASP A 402 -23.64 -23.22 3.96
C ASP A 402 -22.88 -21.86 3.94
N LEU A 403 -23.54 -20.73 4.25
CA LEU A 403 -22.84 -19.42 4.27
C LEU A 403 -21.83 -19.32 5.40
N ASN A 404 -22.16 -19.88 6.56
CA ASN A 404 -21.27 -19.90 7.72
C ASN A 404 -19.99 -20.71 7.43
N PHE A 405 -20.06 -21.68 6.51
CA PHE A 405 -18.89 -22.44 6.08
C PHE A 405 -18.05 -21.67 5.06
N LEU A 406 -18.65 -20.90 4.14
CA LEU A 406 -17.92 -20.12 3.13
C LEU A 406 -17.32 -18.82 3.70
N VAL A 407 -17.97 -18.27 4.71
CA VAL A 407 -17.63 -16.99 5.32
C VAL A 407 -17.40 -17.28 6.80
N ASN A 408 -16.28 -17.92 7.12
CA ASN A 408 -15.86 -17.97 8.51
C ASN A 408 -15.40 -16.56 8.91
N LEU A 409 -16.34 -15.81 9.49
CA LEU A 409 -16.17 -14.44 10.00
C LEU A 409 -15.45 -14.40 11.35
N ASP A 410 -15.18 -15.56 11.97
CA ASP A 410 -14.48 -15.61 13.24
C ASP A 410 -13.00 -15.32 12.99
N GLN A 411 -12.67 -14.04 13.19
CA GLN A 411 -11.32 -13.54 13.21
C GLN A 411 -10.49 -14.40 14.14
N LEU A 412 -9.46 -15.05 13.60
CA LEU A 412 -8.43 -15.74 14.37
C LEU A 412 -7.47 -14.72 14.98
N LYS A 413 -8.03 -13.80 15.77
CA LYS A 413 -7.22 -12.99 16.67
C LYS A 413 -7.03 -13.82 17.92
N ALA A 414 -5.77 -14.18 18.19
CA ALA A 414 -5.42 -14.61 19.53
C ALA A 414 -5.85 -13.51 20.51
N GLN A 415 -6.68 -13.85 21.49
CA GLN A 415 -7.26 -12.93 22.49
C GLN A 415 -6.23 -12.07 23.25
N MET A 416 -4.94 -12.40 23.14
CA MET A 416 -3.88 -11.73 23.86
C MET A 416 -3.59 -10.33 23.30
N GLY A 417 -4.00 -9.31 24.07
CA GLY A 417 -3.60 -7.92 23.84
C GLY A 417 -4.65 -7.03 23.14
N LEU A 418 -5.86 -7.54 22.89
CA LEU A 418 -6.96 -6.73 22.34
C LEU A 418 -7.71 -5.91 23.39
N LYS A 419 -7.78 -6.39 24.64
CA LYS A 419 -8.59 -5.75 25.69
C LYS A 419 -8.21 -4.29 25.95
N TRP A 420 -6.93 -4.02 26.24
CA TRP A 420 -6.47 -2.65 26.49
C TRP A 420 -6.63 -1.75 25.26
N ARG A 421 -6.54 -2.31 24.04
CA ARG A 421 -6.73 -1.57 22.78
C ARG A 421 -8.18 -1.16 22.61
N GLN A 422 -9.11 -2.08 22.91
CA GLN A 422 -10.55 -1.80 22.91
C GLN A 422 -10.88 -0.73 23.96
N GLU A 423 -10.35 -0.84 25.17
CA GLU A 423 -10.53 0.15 26.25
C GLU A 423 -10.00 1.53 25.82
N ALA A 424 -8.76 1.62 25.31
CA ALA A 424 -8.18 2.87 24.86
C ALA A 424 -8.98 3.54 23.72
N ILE A 425 -9.47 2.76 22.74
CA ILE A 425 -10.30 3.31 21.66
C ILE A 425 -11.65 3.77 22.18
N GLU A 426 -12.26 3.08 23.13
CA GLU A 426 -13.53 3.50 23.73
C GLU A 426 -13.38 4.82 24.49
N GLU A 427 -12.31 4.96 25.29
CA GLU A 427 -11.99 6.20 26.00
C GLU A 427 -11.82 7.38 25.02
N GLU A 428 -11.10 7.18 23.92
CA GLU A 428 -10.96 8.19 22.88
C GLU A 428 -12.31 8.52 22.21
N ILE A 429 -13.15 7.54 21.90
CA ILE A 429 -14.47 7.79 21.28
C ILE A 429 -15.32 8.69 22.18
N GLU A 430 -15.39 8.39 23.48
CA GLU A 430 -16.18 9.18 24.42
C GLU A 430 -15.63 10.60 24.56
N LEU A 431 -14.30 10.76 24.56
CA LEU A 431 -13.65 12.07 24.55
C LEU A 431 -14.02 12.88 23.28
N PHE A 432 -13.93 12.28 22.09
CA PHE A 432 -14.21 12.98 20.83
C PHE A 432 -15.69 13.22 20.56
N ARG A 433 -16.59 12.41 21.13
CA ARG A 433 -18.03 12.71 21.10
C ARG A 433 -18.39 13.95 21.92
N ALA A 434 -17.61 14.28 22.93
CA ALA A 434 -17.83 15.45 23.78
C ALA A 434 -17.26 16.76 23.19
N LEU A 435 -16.49 16.69 22.10
CA LEU A 435 -15.78 17.84 21.51
C LEU A 435 -16.57 18.57 20.41
N SER A 436 -16.02 19.70 19.96
CA SER A 436 -16.59 20.58 18.93
C SER A 436 -16.88 19.85 17.61
N ASP A 437 -17.87 20.34 16.85
CA ASP A 437 -18.29 19.81 15.53
C ASP A 437 -17.28 20.14 14.40
N SER A 438 -15.98 20.22 14.73
CA SER A 438 -14.92 20.60 13.80
C SER A 438 -14.69 19.50 12.76
N LYS A 439 -14.21 19.89 11.58
CA LYS A 439 -13.88 18.96 10.49
C LYS A 439 -12.94 17.84 10.97
N ILE A 440 -11.89 18.21 11.70
CA ILE A 440 -10.86 17.26 12.13
C ILE A 440 -11.34 16.39 13.29
N GLY A 441 -12.23 16.92 14.16
CA GLY A 441 -12.95 16.16 15.17
C GLY A 441 -13.83 15.08 14.54
N LYS A 442 -14.70 15.44 13.58
CA LYS A 442 -15.54 14.48 12.84
C LYS A 442 -14.72 13.38 12.16
N LEU A 443 -13.62 13.77 11.50
CA LEU A 443 -12.73 12.81 10.85
C LEU A 443 -12.07 11.86 11.86
N THR A 444 -11.64 12.38 13.01
CA THR A 444 -11.02 11.58 14.07
C THR A 444 -12.03 10.62 14.68
N LEU A 445 -13.25 11.08 14.97
CA LEU A 445 -14.34 10.24 15.47
C LEU A 445 -14.70 9.12 14.47
N ALA A 446 -14.84 9.43 13.19
CA ALA A 446 -15.11 8.44 12.15
C ALA A 446 -14.03 7.35 12.10
N ARG A 447 -12.75 7.74 12.21
CA ARG A 447 -11.62 6.80 12.24
C ARG A 447 -11.60 5.95 13.50
N LEU A 448 -11.89 6.53 14.67
CA LEU A 448 -11.97 5.80 15.94
C LEU A 448 -13.11 4.77 15.93
N LEU A 449 -14.30 5.16 15.48
CA LEU A 449 -15.44 4.25 15.32
C LEU A 449 -15.11 3.12 14.32
N MET A 450 -14.40 3.44 13.24
CA MET A 450 -13.93 2.44 12.26
C MET A 450 -12.90 1.49 12.89
N ALA A 451 -11.96 1.99 13.69
CA ALA A 451 -10.99 1.17 14.40
C ALA A 451 -11.66 0.23 15.41
N LYS A 452 -12.64 0.73 16.17
CA LYS A 452 -13.49 -0.08 17.07
C LYS A 452 -14.19 -1.20 16.32
N ALA A 453 -14.75 -0.89 15.14
CA ALA A 453 -15.40 -1.87 14.29
C ALA A 453 -14.46 -3.00 13.82
N MET A 454 -13.20 -2.66 13.54
CA MET A 454 -12.19 -3.61 13.07
C MET A 454 -11.63 -4.51 14.17
N ILE A 455 -11.63 -4.04 15.43
CA ILE A 455 -11.01 -4.74 16.58
C ILE A 455 -12.02 -5.57 17.37
N SER A 456 -13.32 -5.25 17.31
CA SER A 456 -14.36 -5.96 18.06
C SER A 456 -14.52 -7.41 17.56
N GLU A 457 -14.36 -8.38 18.47
CA GLU A 457 -14.52 -9.82 18.21
C GLU A 457 -15.99 -10.24 18.04
N ASN A 458 -16.93 -9.50 18.64
CA ASN A 458 -18.35 -9.81 18.56
C ASN A 458 -19.01 -8.95 17.49
N GLY A 459 -19.31 -9.59 16.35
CA GLY A 459 -20.16 -9.01 15.34
C GLY A 459 -21.38 -8.32 15.96
N VAL A 460 -21.58 -7.07 15.55
CA VAL A 460 -22.87 -6.35 15.59
C VAL A 460 -23.27 -5.67 16.91
N LYS A 461 -22.73 -5.98 18.10
CA LYS A 461 -23.14 -5.24 19.32
C LYS A 461 -22.30 -3.97 19.55
N GLY A 462 -22.80 -2.84 19.02
CA GLY A 462 -22.35 -1.49 19.42
C GLY A 462 -21.54 -0.70 18.39
N VAL A 463 -21.46 -1.15 17.14
CA VAL A 463 -20.83 -0.37 16.05
C VAL A 463 -21.91 0.39 15.28
N HIS A 464 -21.90 1.72 15.38
CA HIS A 464 -22.83 2.61 14.69
C HIS A 464 -22.33 2.92 13.27
N TYR A 465 -22.37 1.94 12.35
CA TYR A 465 -21.96 2.21 10.96
C TYR A 465 -22.73 3.36 10.32
N ASP A 466 -23.99 3.56 10.71
CA ASP A 466 -24.78 4.70 10.25
C ASP A 466 -24.17 6.04 10.69
N GLU A 467 -23.66 6.13 11.92
CA GLU A 467 -22.91 7.29 12.43
C GLU A 467 -21.61 7.49 11.62
N ILE A 468 -20.86 6.42 11.33
CA ILE A 468 -19.63 6.50 10.52
C ILE A 468 -19.92 7.05 9.11
N LEU A 469 -20.97 6.52 8.46
CA LEU A 469 -21.35 6.92 7.10
C LEU A 469 -21.87 8.37 7.07
N GLU A 470 -22.62 8.78 8.09
CA GLU A 470 -23.08 10.16 8.26
C GLU A 470 -21.91 11.13 8.47
N LEU A 471 -20.94 10.78 9.34
CA LEU A 471 -19.74 11.58 9.55
C LEU A 471 -18.94 11.79 8.25
N TYR A 472 -18.74 10.74 7.43
CA TYR A 472 -18.07 10.91 6.14
C TYR A 472 -18.92 11.69 5.13
N SER A 473 -20.25 11.59 5.20
CA SER A 473 -21.16 12.38 4.37
C SER A 473 -21.07 13.87 4.70
N ASP A 474 -21.03 14.21 5.98
CA ASP A 474 -20.80 15.58 6.46
C ASP A 474 -19.43 16.09 6.01
N LEU A 475 -18.38 15.29 6.15
CA LEU A 475 -17.02 15.66 5.74
C LEU A 475 -16.91 15.95 4.24
N MET A 476 -17.63 15.19 3.40
CA MET A 476 -17.70 15.44 1.96
C MET A 476 -18.30 16.82 1.63
N VAL A 477 -19.21 17.32 2.48
CA VAL A 477 -19.81 18.66 2.33
C VAL A 477 -18.90 19.74 2.92
N LEU A 478 -18.35 19.52 4.12
CA LEU A 478 -17.52 20.49 4.85
C LEU A 478 -16.16 20.73 4.19
N ASP A 479 -15.57 19.72 3.53
CA ASP A 479 -14.27 19.81 2.87
C ASP A 479 -14.29 19.13 1.50
N SER A 480 -14.99 19.80 0.58
CA SER A 480 -15.11 19.38 -0.83
C SER A 480 -13.77 19.18 -1.54
N SER A 481 -12.69 19.83 -1.09
CA SER A 481 -11.36 19.65 -1.67
C SER A 481 -10.80 18.24 -1.44
N HIS A 482 -11.25 17.58 -0.37
CA HIS A 482 -10.90 16.20 -0.02
C HIS A 482 -12.06 15.21 -0.23
N TYR A 483 -13.12 15.62 -0.98
CA TYR A 483 -14.32 14.80 -1.24
C TYR A 483 -13.99 13.34 -1.54
N ARG A 484 -13.04 13.11 -2.45
CA ARG A 484 -12.67 11.76 -2.89
C ARG A 484 -12.12 10.90 -1.77
N TYR A 485 -11.29 11.47 -0.91
CA TYR A 485 -10.74 10.74 0.24
C TYR A 485 -11.88 10.28 1.17
N TYR A 486 -12.80 11.18 1.52
CA TYR A 486 -13.94 10.83 2.38
C TYR A 486 -14.89 9.83 1.71
N LYS A 487 -15.08 9.93 0.39
CA LYS A 487 -15.90 8.99 -0.38
C LYS A 487 -15.29 7.58 -0.40
N ASP A 488 -13.97 7.48 -0.49
CA ASP A 488 -13.24 6.22 -0.40
C ASP A 488 -13.39 5.60 1.00
N GLU A 489 -13.20 6.38 2.05
CA GLU A 489 -13.39 5.91 3.44
C GLU A 489 -14.86 5.56 3.75
N HIS A 490 -15.82 6.30 3.20
CA HIS A 490 -17.24 5.97 3.27
C HIS A 490 -17.53 4.61 2.60
N SER A 491 -16.92 4.35 1.45
CA SER A 491 -17.06 3.06 0.74
C SER A 491 -16.47 1.91 1.56
N VAL A 492 -15.33 2.13 2.24
CA VAL A 492 -14.72 1.16 3.16
C VAL A 492 -15.66 0.85 4.33
N ALA A 493 -16.22 1.88 4.97
CA ALA A 493 -17.17 1.71 6.08
C ALA A 493 -18.44 0.96 5.64
N LEU A 494 -18.96 1.27 4.44
CA LEU A 494 -20.15 0.63 3.89
C LEU A 494 -19.89 -0.86 3.61
N LEU A 495 -18.78 -1.21 2.98
CA LEU A 495 -18.42 -2.61 2.73
C LEU A 495 -18.16 -3.38 4.03
N HIS A 496 -17.61 -2.72 5.05
CA HIS A 496 -17.48 -3.32 6.37
C HIS A 496 -18.85 -3.59 7.02
N LYS A 497 -19.83 -2.69 6.85
CA LYS A 497 -21.23 -2.90 7.26
C LYS A 497 -21.91 -4.03 6.49
N VAL A 498 -21.70 -4.12 5.17
CA VAL A 498 -22.24 -5.22 4.34
C VAL A 498 -21.66 -6.56 4.81
N THR A 499 -20.39 -6.58 5.21
CA THR A 499 -19.69 -7.79 5.62
C THR A 499 -19.61 -7.99 7.14
N SER A 500 -20.40 -7.25 7.93
CA SER A 500 -20.33 -7.32 9.39
C SER A 500 -21.02 -8.56 9.96
N SER A 501 -21.94 -9.16 9.20
CA SER A 501 -22.65 -10.39 9.57
C SER A 501 -23.04 -11.18 8.33
N ALA A 502 -23.22 -12.49 8.50
CA ALA A 502 -23.73 -13.38 7.46
C ALA A 502 -25.09 -12.90 6.92
N GLU A 503 -25.97 -12.40 7.81
CA GLU A 503 -27.27 -11.87 7.42
C GLU A 503 -27.14 -10.64 6.50
N SER A 504 -26.29 -9.66 6.85
CA SER A 504 -26.07 -8.46 6.03
C SER A 504 -25.50 -8.82 4.66
N LEU A 505 -24.53 -9.74 4.63
CA LEU A 505 -23.90 -10.20 3.39
C LEU A 505 -24.87 -10.98 2.51
N SER A 506 -25.72 -11.84 3.10
CA SER A 506 -26.68 -12.68 2.35
C SER A 506 -27.64 -11.88 1.48
N ARG A 507 -27.98 -10.65 1.86
CA ARG A 507 -28.86 -9.75 1.09
C ARG A 507 -28.27 -9.32 -0.25
N HIS A 508 -26.96 -9.50 -0.41
CA HIS A 508 -26.20 -9.16 -1.61
C HIS A 508 -25.79 -10.39 -2.41
N LEU A 509 -26.19 -11.60 -1.98
CA LEU A 509 -25.86 -12.84 -2.67
C LEU A 509 -27.04 -13.34 -3.49
N PHE A 510 -26.77 -13.65 -4.75
CA PHE A 510 -27.75 -14.09 -5.72
C PHE A 510 -27.29 -15.37 -6.40
N ARG A 511 -28.23 -16.21 -6.78
CA ARG A 511 -27.96 -17.41 -7.58
C ARG A 511 -28.18 -17.09 -9.05
N TYR A 512 -27.18 -17.36 -9.89
CA TYR A 512 -27.29 -17.17 -11.34
C TYR A 512 -27.67 -18.50 -12.03
N ARG A 513 -28.80 -18.53 -12.76
CA ARG A 513 -29.40 -19.78 -13.26
C ARG A 513 -28.58 -20.48 -14.34
N ASP A 514 -27.98 -19.73 -15.27
CA ASP A 514 -27.48 -20.28 -16.53
C ASP A 514 -26.06 -20.86 -16.44
N MET A 515 -25.29 -20.53 -15.41
CA MET A 515 -23.92 -21.06 -15.19
C MET A 515 -23.88 -21.94 -13.94
N ASN A 516 -24.39 -23.17 -14.03
CA ASN A 516 -24.33 -24.17 -12.95
C ASN A 516 -24.80 -23.67 -11.57
N SER A 517 -25.67 -22.65 -11.50
CA SER A 517 -26.09 -22.04 -10.24
C SER A 517 -24.97 -21.37 -9.43
N SER A 518 -23.98 -20.76 -10.10
CA SER A 518 -22.93 -19.96 -9.47
C SER A 518 -23.51 -18.83 -8.61
N ILE A 519 -22.79 -18.49 -7.55
CA ILE A 519 -23.12 -17.39 -6.64
C ILE A 519 -22.57 -16.10 -7.21
N CYS A 520 -23.45 -15.11 -7.34
CA CYS A 520 -23.10 -13.75 -7.67
C CYS A 520 -23.20 -12.87 -6.41
N LEU A 521 -22.09 -12.22 -6.05
CA LEU A 521 -22.10 -11.13 -5.09
C LEU A 521 -22.44 -9.83 -5.84
N ARG A 522 -23.60 -9.25 -5.54
CA ARG A 522 -24.10 -8.02 -6.16
C ARG A 522 -23.94 -6.85 -5.22
N LEU A 523 -22.97 -5.99 -5.54
CA LEU A 523 -22.64 -4.75 -4.84
C LEU A 523 -22.89 -3.53 -5.75
N ASN A 524 -23.87 -3.63 -6.64
CA ASN A 524 -24.25 -2.59 -7.58
C ASN A 524 -25.12 -1.51 -6.93
N ASN A 525 -25.07 -0.27 -7.45
CA ASN A 525 -25.85 0.88 -6.94
C ASN A 525 -25.58 1.24 -5.46
N LEU A 526 -24.38 0.98 -4.96
CA LEU A 526 -23.97 1.31 -3.58
C LEU A 526 -23.17 2.61 -3.49
N SER A 527 -22.98 3.29 -4.62
CA SER A 527 -22.16 4.51 -4.74
C SER A 527 -20.73 4.32 -4.20
N LEU A 528 -20.12 3.17 -4.47
CA LEU A 528 -18.77 2.82 -4.04
C LEU A 528 -17.71 3.50 -4.91
N SER A 529 -16.74 4.18 -4.31
CA SER A 529 -15.56 4.72 -5.02
C SER A 529 -14.30 3.86 -4.85
N ARG A 530 -14.30 2.97 -3.85
CA ARG A 530 -13.21 2.06 -3.52
C ARG A 530 -13.74 0.71 -3.05
N ILE A 531 -13.02 -0.37 -3.38
CA ILE A 531 -13.26 -1.72 -2.86
C ILE A 531 -12.48 -1.93 -1.55
N ALA A 532 -13.10 -2.61 -0.60
CA ALA A 532 -12.55 -2.96 0.70
C ALA A 532 -13.12 -4.31 1.18
N SER A 533 -12.62 -4.82 2.30
CA SER A 533 -13.03 -6.10 2.88
C SER A 533 -12.87 -7.31 1.94
N VAL A 534 -11.90 -7.24 1.01
CA VAL A 534 -11.64 -8.27 0.00
C VAL A 534 -11.25 -9.61 0.63
N GLU A 535 -10.69 -9.60 1.84
CA GLU A 535 -10.38 -10.78 2.63
C GLU A 535 -11.63 -11.64 2.92
N LYS A 536 -12.83 -11.05 2.90
CA LYS A 536 -14.10 -11.74 3.13
C LYS A 536 -14.75 -12.25 1.84
N PHE A 537 -14.19 -11.92 0.67
CA PHE A 537 -14.78 -12.24 -0.64
C PHE A 537 -13.97 -13.28 -1.43
N LEU A 538 -13.01 -13.97 -0.80
CA LEU A 538 -12.12 -14.93 -1.48
C LEU A 538 -12.86 -16.09 -2.19
N PHE A 539 -14.08 -16.41 -1.78
CA PHE A 539 -14.92 -17.48 -2.35
C PHE A 539 -15.72 -17.06 -3.60
N VAL A 540 -15.77 -15.76 -3.93
CA VAL A 540 -16.67 -15.21 -4.95
C VAL A 540 -16.19 -15.55 -6.36
N GLN A 541 -17.08 -16.13 -7.17
CA GLN A 541 -16.83 -16.44 -8.59
C GLN A 541 -17.43 -15.40 -9.55
N MET A 542 -18.53 -14.75 -9.17
CA MET A 542 -19.21 -13.74 -9.97
C MET A 542 -19.47 -12.50 -9.11
N LEU A 543 -19.00 -11.34 -9.58
CA LEU A 543 -19.07 -10.07 -8.86
C LEU A 543 -19.70 -9.00 -9.75
N ASP A 544 -20.79 -8.41 -9.26
CA ASP A 544 -21.43 -7.25 -9.88
C ASP A 544 -21.14 -5.99 -9.08
N LEU A 545 -20.31 -5.10 -9.65
CA LEU A 545 -19.95 -3.78 -9.13
C LEU A 545 -20.49 -2.66 -10.02
N SER A 546 -21.49 -2.94 -10.85
CA SER A 546 -22.06 -1.96 -11.77
C SER A 546 -22.71 -0.77 -11.06
N HIS A 547 -22.83 0.36 -11.75
CA HIS A 547 -23.49 1.56 -11.23
C HIS A 547 -22.90 2.05 -9.90
N ASN A 548 -21.57 2.22 -9.88
CA ASN A 548 -20.82 2.74 -8.75
C ASN A 548 -19.92 3.91 -9.22
N GLU A 549 -18.98 4.33 -8.39
CA GLU A 549 -18.06 5.44 -8.63
C GLU A 549 -16.59 4.99 -8.65
N LEU A 550 -16.34 3.71 -8.98
CA LEU A 550 -15.01 3.12 -8.95
C LEU A 550 -14.10 3.73 -10.03
N HIS A 551 -12.86 3.98 -9.66
CA HIS A 551 -11.83 4.51 -10.56
C HIS A 551 -10.75 3.48 -10.91
N SER A 552 -10.61 2.42 -10.10
CA SER A 552 -9.57 1.40 -10.16
C SER A 552 -10.12 0.05 -9.64
N THR A 553 -9.50 -1.05 -10.06
CA THR A 553 -9.81 -2.41 -9.58
C THR A 553 -8.83 -2.92 -8.51
N GLU A 554 -8.04 -2.03 -7.91
CA GLU A 554 -7.10 -2.37 -6.83
C GLU A 554 -7.79 -3.13 -5.69
N GLY A 555 -7.15 -4.20 -5.22
CA GLY A 555 -7.67 -5.12 -4.22
C GLY A 555 -8.37 -6.34 -4.81
N LEU A 556 -8.95 -6.24 -6.01
CA LEU A 556 -9.65 -7.37 -6.64
C LEU A 556 -8.70 -8.52 -7.01
N GLU A 557 -7.40 -8.27 -7.12
CA GLU A 557 -6.41 -9.33 -7.35
C GLU A 557 -6.45 -10.41 -6.27
N SER A 558 -6.92 -10.14 -5.05
CA SER A 558 -7.04 -11.17 -4.01
C SER A 558 -8.10 -12.24 -4.32
N MET A 559 -9.08 -11.93 -5.19
CA MET A 559 -10.24 -12.79 -5.48
C MET A 559 -9.92 -13.81 -6.58
N GLN A 560 -9.03 -14.77 -6.29
CA GLN A 560 -8.44 -15.68 -7.29
C GLN A 560 -9.42 -16.69 -7.93
N LEU A 561 -10.66 -16.75 -7.46
CA LEU A 561 -11.76 -17.53 -8.04
C LEU A 561 -12.65 -16.72 -8.98
N LEU A 562 -12.44 -15.40 -9.06
CA LEU A 562 -13.31 -14.52 -9.82
C LEU A 562 -13.23 -14.86 -11.31
N SER A 563 -14.37 -15.24 -11.87
CA SER A 563 -14.55 -15.65 -13.25
C SER A 563 -15.39 -14.65 -14.04
N CYS A 564 -16.37 -14.03 -13.40
CA CYS A 564 -17.27 -13.06 -14.03
C CYS A 564 -17.26 -11.74 -13.24
N LEU A 565 -16.96 -10.62 -13.91
CA LEU A 565 -16.88 -9.31 -13.28
C LEU A 565 -17.64 -8.25 -14.09
N ASN A 566 -18.59 -7.59 -13.44
CA ASN A 566 -19.26 -6.41 -13.98
C ASN A 566 -18.78 -5.14 -13.30
N LEU A 567 -18.20 -4.23 -14.07
CA LEU A 567 -17.75 -2.90 -13.68
C LEU A 567 -18.46 -1.82 -14.52
N SER A 568 -19.55 -2.15 -15.19
CA SER A 568 -20.29 -1.20 -16.03
C SER A 568 -20.76 0.02 -15.23
N HIS A 569 -20.91 1.17 -15.90
CA HIS A 569 -21.39 2.39 -15.25
C HIS A 569 -20.56 2.81 -14.02
N ASN A 570 -19.23 2.86 -14.17
CA ASN A 570 -18.27 3.37 -13.18
C ASN A 570 -17.50 4.59 -13.71
N ARG A 571 -16.38 4.97 -13.07
CA ARG A 571 -15.55 6.13 -13.40
C ARG A 571 -14.13 5.75 -13.84
N ILE A 572 -13.94 4.55 -14.37
CA ILE A 572 -12.63 4.02 -14.78
C ILE A 572 -12.17 4.78 -16.05
N ARG A 573 -10.94 5.33 -16.02
CA ARG A 573 -10.46 6.27 -17.07
C ARG A 573 -9.45 5.69 -18.06
N SER A 574 -8.80 4.57 -17.73
CA SER A 574 -7.76 3.93 -18.56
C SER A 574 -7.70 2.44 -18.27
N PHE A 575 -7.08 1.66 -19.16
CA PHE A 575 -6.84 0.24 -18.87
C PHE A 575 -5.79 0.05 -17.78
N SER A 576 -4.86 0.99 -17.59
CA SER A 576 -3.90 0.91 -16.47
C SER A 576 -4.57 0.88 -15.08
N ALA A 577 -5.79 1.40 -14.96
CA ALA A 577 -6.59 1.29 -13.73
C ALA A 577 -7.15 -0.14 -13.49
N LEU A 578 -7.13 -1.00 -14.51
CA LEU A 578 -7.54 -2.41 -14.50
C LEU A 578 -6.37 -3.39 -14.31
N ASP A 579 -5.15 -2.89 -14.04
CA ASP A 579 -3.92 -3.69 -13.99
C ASP A 579 -4.00 -4.86 -13.00
N SER A 580 -4.70 -4.71 -11.86
CA SER A 580 -4.89 -5.79 -10.89
C SER A 580 -5.59 -7.02 -11.46
N LEU A 581 -6.44 -6.86 -12.48
CA LEU A 581 -7.17 -7.98 -13.10
C LEU A 581 -6.23 -8.97 -13.80
N ARG A 582 -5.03 -8.55 -14.21
CA ARG A 582 -4.02 -9.42 -14.85
C ARG A 582 -3.59 -10.59 -13.97
N HIS A 583 -3.78 -10.46 -12.67
CA HIS A 583 -3.47 -11.48 -11.67
C HIS A 583 -4.61 -12.50 -11.50
N LEU A 584 -5.78 -12.28 -12.10
CA LEU A 584 -6.96 -13.15 -12.02
C LEU A 584 -6.98 -14.16 -13.16
N LYS A 585 -6.34 -15.33 -12.95
CA LYS A 585 -6.20 -16.36 -14.01
C LYS A 585 -7.50 -17.07 -14.39
N GLN A 586 -8.55 -16.91 -13.59
CA GLN A 586 -9.86 -17.50 -13.82
C GLN A 586 -10.85 -16.55 -14.48
N LEU A 587 -10.51 -15.26 -14.66
CA LEU A 587 -11.42 -14.28 -15.24
C LEU A 587 -11.73 -14.65 -16.70
N ARG A 588 -13.02 -14.83 -17.01
CA ARG A 588 -13.54 -15.18 -18.35
C ARG A 588 -14.52 -14.14 -18.89
N VAL A 589 -15.26 -13.45 -18.02
CA VAL A 589 -16.25 -12.44 -18.41
C VAL A 589 -15.91 -11.12 -17.74
N LEU A 590 -15.77 -10.07 -18.54
CA LEU A 590 -15.49 -8.72 -18.06
C LEU A 590 -16.40 -7.72 -18.76
N ASP A 591 -17.25 -7.03 -18.00
CA ASP A 591 -18.01 -5.88 -18.48
C ASP A 591 -17.43 -4.60 -17.88
N VAL A 592 -16.89 -3.71 -18.73
CA VAL A 592 -16.43 -2.37 -18.33
C VAL A 592 -17.15 -1.29 -19.15
N SER A 593 -18.33 -1.60 -19.66
CA SER A 593 -19.15 -0.67 -20.44
C SER A 593 -19.52 0.59 -19.65
N HIS A 594 -19.83 1.67 -20.35
CA HIS A 594 -20.26 2.95 -19.77
C HIS A 594 -19.32 3.50 -18.68
N ASN A 595 -18.01 3.39 -18.91
CA ASN A 595 -16.96 4.02 -18.12
C ASN A 595 -16.39 5.25 -18.87
N ASN A 596 -15.16 5.66 -18.54
CA ASN A 596 -14.46 6.77 -19.18
C ASN A 596 -13.11 6.34 -19.78
N ILE A 597 -12.97 5.05 -20.15
CA ILE A 597 -11.73 4.49 -20.68
C ILE A 597 -11.39 5.16 -22.01
N GLY A 598 -10.15 5.64 -22.13
CA GLY A 598 -9.63 6.37 -23.30
C GLY A 598 -9.65 7.88 -23.15
N LYS A 599 -10.23 8.44 -22.08
CA LYS A 599 -10.16 9.88 -21.79
C LYS A 599 -8.75 10.33 -21.37
N HIS A 600 -8.00 9.45 -20.74
CA HIS A 600 -6.61 9.68 -20.33
C HIS A 600 -5.79 8.41 -20.62
N SER A 601 -4.56 8.59 -21.09
CA SER A 601 -3.66 7.48 -21.44
C SER A 601 -3.01 6.78 -20.24
N VAL A 602 -3.11 7.38 -19.04
CA VAL A 602 -2.57 6.84 -17.79
C VAL A 602 -3.56 7.15 -16.68
N ASP A 603 -3.71 6.22 -15.74
CA ASP A 603 -4.42 6.45 -14.50
C ASP A 603 -3.65 7.45 -13.62
N THR A 604 -4.01 8.73 -13.69
CA THR A 604 -3.46 9.79 -12.84
C THR A 604 -4.11 9.81 -11.45
N THR A 605 -4.96 8.84 -11.13
CA THR A 605 -5.73 8.83 -9.89
C THR A 605 -5.14 8.00 -8.77
N ARG A 606 -4.03 7.29 -9.03
CA ARG A 606 -3.26 6.58 -8.01
C ARG A 606 -2.48 7.57 -7.16
N TYR A 607 -2.74 7.59 -5.85
CA TYR A 607 -2.05 8.46 -4.87
C TYR A 607 -0.62 7.99 -4.55
N LEU A 608 -0.27 6.73 -4.85
CA LEU A 608 1.06 6.17 -4.67
C LEU A 608 1.59 5.70 -6.04
N CYS A 609 2.41 6.54 -6.66
CA CYS A 609 3.12 6.23 -7.89
C CYS A 609 4.23 5.19 -7.67
N SER A 610 3.85 3.95 -7.37
CA SER A 610 4.53 2.82 -7.98
C SER A 610 3.76 2.54 -9.26
N SER A 611 4.03 3.32 -10.31
CA SER A 611 3.48 2.94 -11.61
C SER A 611 4.02 1.54 -11.92
N PRO A 612 3.18 0.54 -12.26
CA PRO A 612 3.66 -0.77 -12.72
C PRO A 612 4.57 -0.67 -13.96
N LEU A 613 4.68 0.53 -14.55
CA LEU A 613 5.55 0.89 -15.66
C LEU A 613 6.97 1.30 -15.27
N SER A 614 7.26 1.53 -13.98
CA SER A 614 8.61 2.00 -13.61
C SER A 614 9.66 0.89 -13.67
N ASN A 615 9.27 -0.39 -13.64
CA ASN A 615 10.19 -1.53 -13.56
C ASN A 615 9.74 -2.80 -14.32
N SER A 616 8.67 -2.78 -15.13
CA SER A 616 8.33 -3.94 -15.95
C SER A 616 9.17 -3.95 -17.24
N GLU A 617 9.93 -5.01 -17.47
CA GLU A 617 10.59 -5.22 -18.76
C GLU A 617 9.51 -5.41 -19.85
N TRP A 618 9.38 -4.44 -20.74
CA TRP A 618 8.47 -4.51 -21.88
C TRP A 618 9.01 -5.48 -22.94
N THR A 619 8.77 -6.77 -22.76
CA THR A 619 8.92 -7.74 -23.84
C THR A 619 7.64 -7.75 -24.69
N ARG A 620 7.78 -7.39 -25.97
CA ARG A 620 6.70 -7.52 -26.96
C ARG A 620 6.62 -8.98 -27.41
N ASP A 621 5.43 -9.57 -27.31
CA ASP A 621 5.13 -10.87 -27.92
C ASP A 621 5.03 -10.75 -29.45
N GLU A 622 4.71 -11.85 -30.13
CA GLU A 622 4.59 -11.88 -31.60
C GLU A 622 3.53 -10.90 -32.12
N VAL A 623 2.39 -10.77 -31.44
CA VAL A 623 1.33 -9.80 -31.76
C VAL A 623 1.87 -8.36 -31.62
N GLY A 624 2.63 -8.10 -30.55
CA GLY A 624 3.33 -6.86 -30.30
C GLY A 624 4.34 -6.46 -31.36
N ARG A 625 4.94 -7.44 -32.05
CA ARG A 625 5.88 -7.23 -33.17
C ARG A 625 5.18 -7.04 -34.50
N GLN A 626 4.02 -7.67 -34.72
CA GLN A 626 3.26 -7.57 -35.97
C GLN A 626 2.51 -6.23 -36.12
N MET A 627 2.07 -5.61 -35.00
CA MET A 627 1.29 -4.35 -35.03
C MET A 627 1.88 -3.25 -34.14
N PRO A 628 3.12 -2.79 -34.39
CA PRO A 628 3.81 -1.86 -33.51
C PRO A 628 3.12 -0.50 -33.37
N SER A 629 2.41 -0.01 -34.39
CA SER A 629 1.68 1.28 -34.35
C SER A 629 0.45 1.22 -33.44
N LEU A 630 -0.39 0.19 -33.59
CA LEU A 630 -1.58 -0.02 -32.74
C LEU A 630 -1.21 -0.32 -31.30
N VAL A 631 -0.18 -1.14 -31.08
CA VAL A 631 0.36 -1.41 -29.74
C VAL A 631 0.89 -0.14 -29.11
N THR A 632 1.53 0.77 -29.88
CA THR A 632 1.98 2.06 -29.33
C THR A 632 0.79 2.97 -28.97
N LYS A 633 -0.27 2.95 -29.79
CA LYS A 633 -1.47 3.76 -29.59
C LYS A 633 -2.32 3.28 -28.41
N TYR A 634 -2.50 1.97 -28.27
CA TYR A 634 -3.34 1.30 -27.27
C TYR A 634 -2.49 0.50 -26.27
N TRP A 635 -1.34 1.04 -25.89
CA TRP A 635 -0.34 0.30 -25.14
C TRP A 635 -0.84 -0.17 -23.77
N ASP A 636 -1.66 0.64 -23.09
CA ASP A 636 -2.21 0.33 -21.77
C ASP A 636 -3.24 -0.80 -21.87
N ALA A 637 -4.11 -0.75 -22.88
CA ALA A 637 -5.06 -1.82 -23.20
C ALA A 637 -4.34 -3.12 -23.56
N TYR A 638 -3.35 -3.06 -24.46
CA TYR A 638 -2.55 -4.21 -24.87
C TYR A 638 -1.88 -4.87 -23.67
N PHE A 639 -1.26 -4.07 -22.81
CA PHE A 639 -0.53 -4.56 -21.65
C PHE A 639 -1.43 -5.32 -20.65
N VAL A 640 -2.67 -4.85 -20.46
CA VAL A 640 -3.63 -5.50 -19.55
C VAL A 640 -4.31 -6.69 -20.21
N LEU A 641 -4.87 -6.50 -21.41
CA LEU A 641 -5.70 -7.51 -22.08
C LEU A 641 -4.91 -8.76 -22.47
N ARG A 642 -3.63 -8.63 -22.85
CA ARG A 642 -2.82 -9.79 -23.28
C ARG A 642 -2.61 -10.85 -22.19
N ASP A 643 -2.71 -10.46 -20.93
CA ASP A 643 -2.53 -11.34 -19.77
C ASP A 643 -3.85 -11.95 -19.28
N LEU A 644 -4.98 -11.59 -19.92
CA LEU A 644 -6.32 -12.07 -19.59
C LEU A 644 -6.80 -13.12 -20.58
N ASP A 645 -7.52 -14.11 -20.07
CA ASP A 645 -8.05 -15.23 -20.86
C ASP A 645 -9.58 -15.12 -21.01
N LEU A 646 -10.05 -13.96 -21.51
CA LEU A 646 -11.47 -13.64 -21.57
C LEU A 646 -12.18 -14.38 -22.71
N LYS A 647 -13.42 -14.81 -22.44
CA LYS A 647 -14.41 -15.29 -23.42
C LYS A 647 -15.44 -14.23 -23.79
N GLN A 648 -15.74 -13.31 -22.87
CA GLN A 648 -16.67 -12.20 -23.10
C GLN A 648 -16.07 -10.89 -22.57
N LEU A 649 -16.14 -9.85 -23.39
CA LEU A 649 -15.69 -8.50 -23.05
C LEU A 649 -16.68 -7.45 -23.56
N ASP A 650 -17.19 -6.62 -22.66
CA ASP A 650 -18.10 -5.52 -23.00
C ASP A 650 -17.43 -4.16 -22.70
N LEU A 651 -17.32 -3.33 -23.74
CA LEU A 651 -16.61 -2.05 -23.76
C LEU A 651 -17.50 -0.88 -24.18
N VAL A 652 -18.76 -1.14 -24.55
CA VAL A 652 -19.70 -0.14 -25.10
C VAL A 652 -19.76 1.10 -24.22
N GLY A 653 -19.83 2.30 -24.83
CA GLY A 653 -19.98 3.56 -24.08
C GLY A 653 -18.69 4.14 -23.48
N ASN A 654 -17.52 3.54 -23.74
CA ASN A 654 -16.22 4.16 -23.44
C ASN A 654 -15.72 5.03 -24.61
N VAL A 655 -14.81 5.97 -24.32
CA VAL A 655 -14.19 6.86 -25.32
C VAL A 655 -13.32 6.06 -26.30
N ILE A 656 -12.69 4.98 -25.83
CA ILE A 656 -11.81 4.14 -26.64
C ILE A 656 -12.55 3.25 -27.66
N SER A 657 -13.86 3.07 -27.52
CA SER A 657 -14.66 2.01 -28.18
C SER A 657 -15.01 2.31 -29.65
N GLY A 658 -14.03 2.72 -30.45
CA GLY A 658 -14.16 2.87 -31.91
C GLY A 658 -13.80 1.59 -32.68
N ASP A 659 -14.19 1.54 -33.96
CA ASP A 659 -14.02 0.36 -34.85
C ASP A 659 -12.58 -0.16 -34.91
N GLU A 660 -11.59 0.74 -34.92
CA GLU A 660 -10.16 0.39 -34.92
C GLU A 660 -9.76 -0.37 -33.65
N PHE A 661 -10.25 0.07 -32.48
CA PHE A 661 -9.97 -0.60 -31.21
C PHE A 661 -10.73 -1.92 -31.09
N SER A 662 -11.99 -1.95 -31.53
CA SER A 662 -12.78 -3.20 -31.58
C SER A 662 -12.15 -4.25 -32.50
N SER A 663 -11.50 -3.84 -33.58
CA SER A 663 -10.75 -4.74 -34.46
C SER A 663 -9.41 -5.19 -33.87
N PHE A 664 -8.84 -4.40 -32.95
CA PHE A 664 -7.59 -4.70 -32.25
C PHE A 664 -7.79 -5.72 -31.12
N VAL A 665 -8.90 -5.63 -30.38
CA VAL A 665 -9.17 -6.45 -29.19
C VAL A 665 -9.07 -7.98 -29.44
N PRO A 666 -9.70 -8.57 -30.47
CA PRO A 666 -9.62 -10.02 -30.72
C PRO A 666 -8.20 -10.51 -31.04
N GLN A 667 -7.32 -9.63 -31.54
CA GLN A 667 -5.94 -9.97 -31.85
C GLN A 667 -5.08 -10.06 -30.57
N VAL A 668 -5.47 -9.34 -29.53
CA VAL A 668 -4.80 -9.34 -28.22
C VAL A 668 -5.37 -10.42 -27.29
N VAL A 669 -6.68 -10.70 -27.41
CA VAL A 669 -7.39 -11.69 -26.59
C VAL A 669 -7.92 -12.81 -27.50
N PRO A 670 -7.09 -13.80 -27.85
CA PRO A 670 -7.41 -14.78 -28.89
C PRO A 670 -8.54 -15.75 -28.52
N LYS A 671 -8.86 -15.92 -27.24
CA LYS A 671 -9.97 -16.78 -26.77
C LYS A 671 -11.30 -16.05 -26.64
N LEU A 672 -11.36 -14.78 -27.05
CA LEU A 672 -12.57 -13.99 -26.97
C LEU A 672 -13.62 -14.51 -27.96
N VAL A 673 -14.82 -14.80 -27.46
CA VAL A 673 -15.96 -15.30 -28.24
C VAL A 673 -17.00 -14.20 -28.44
N TRP A 674 -17.20 -13.37 -27.41
CA TRP A 674 -18.20 -12.31 -27.39
C TRP A 674 -17.54 -10.95 -27.14
N LEU A 675 -17.80 -9.99 -28.02
CA LEU A 675 -17.37 -8.60 -27.87
C LEU A 675 -18.59 -7.69 -28.00
N ASN A 676 -18.88 -6.90 -26.97
CA ASN A 676 -20.03 -5.98 -26.95
C ASN A 676 -21.35 -6.68 -27.28
N GLY A 677 -21.58 -7.85 -26.68
CA GLY A 677 -22.74 -8.71 -26.94
C GLY A 677 -22.80 -9.37 -28.33
N GLN A 678 -21.84 -9.13 -29.22
CA GLN A 678 -21.78 -9.76 -30.54
C GLN A 678 -20.83 -10.95 -30.54
N LYS A 679 -21.28 -12.05 -31.16
CA LYS A 679 -20.43 -13.23 -31.35
C LYS A 679 -19.40 -12.95 -32.44
N LEU A 680 -18.12 -13.11 -32.12
CA LEU A 680 -17.04 -13.00 -33.09
C LEU A 680 -17.10 -14.22 -34.04
N GLY A 681 -16.95 -13.96 -35.35
CA GLY A 681 -16.89 -15.03 -36.35
C GLY A 681 -15.68 -15.93 -36.11
N SER A 682 -15.92 -17.24 -36.10
CA SER A 682 -14.90 -18.28 -35.91
C SER A 682 -13.85 -18.33 -37.01
#